data_AF-A0A8J4DN35-F1
#
_entry.id   AF-A0A8J4DN35-F1
#
_cell.length_a   1.000
_cell.length_b   1.000
_cell.length_c   1.000
_cell.angle_alpha   90.00
_cell.angle_beta   90.00
_cell.angle_gamma   90.00
#
_symmetry.space_group_name_H-M   'P 1'
#
loop_
_entity.id
_entity.type
_entity.pdbx_description
1 polymer ?
#
loop_
_entity_poly.entity_id
_entity_poly.type
_entity_poly.pdbx_seq_one_letter_code
_entity_poly.pdbx_strand_id
1 'polypeptide(L)'
;MRADRTQRDAGVDGAAPEAAPAGASATAHADSNAARERAIGGDGPLPALVAAQLAAVGTNTALAQLLTRPATTTSPAEELIDRYTDWGSLAEDRLGAELLQRALRGEHRIVESVLDALGTTDRDDVSFALIRAASDGDLLALSRSGGQELLSRMFDELTSGRLADDEKQQADRVMTVTALRNDPDDALAQMEQGPVFPFKLPGLTVLHDAPIIAERRPGGRVWVQIPPRVFAAAPFRADVQGLPTEVFVQGILLPEEQLVGVRLYDVDEKVVYQPALFLVQLSNEGSTATADKLAEIAGLGVSFGVGAVAETGAAATWGARAVVWTDRAATSLGTIAMVLDEHRGMLVAEFGEPAEKFLRYVDIVDRVTMIYGYTRVAVDLYRVITQLRKAYGELRAAVDAADAPLSTEDTAAVQRIGDETERLLDTADEIAGAHAAGPPGAAASPAGTAASPATPAAPAAAASTVDSGAALWQPMPGPPRAVNTPDDPTLADRVAKLKPGEDYDYTVTDDMRDPVAHRDIVERRALALEVMSDDGLNQPVKVVALTAEPRTETGGDITTAKFVLGRTPEELAAILGVADFVKGVRIYRLDRSKITLENLNLRGLTQSPAGKHPARSKAENLEKWPVGQGVPQWNLSERIPVESGVDVPPGTPARF
;
A
#
# COMPACT_ATOMS: atom_id res chain seq x y z
N MET A 1 -1.32 -62.69 -4.64
CA MET A 1 -1.16 -64.14 -4.38
C MET A 1 0.32 -64.48 -4.52
N ARG A 2 0.88 -65.26 -3.57
CA ARG A 2 2.30 -65.59 -3.30
C ARG A 2 3.10 -64.60 -2.44
N ALA A 3 3.04 -64.92 -1.15
CA ALA A 3 4.06 -64.71 -0.15
C ALA A 3 5.32 -65.54 -0.46
N ASP A 4 6.48 -65.11 0.06
CA ASP A 4 7.20 -66.02 0.96
C ASP A 4 8.01 -65.26 2.00
N ARG A 5 8.06 -65.88 3.18
CA ARG A 5 8.54 -65.38 4.47
C ARG A 5 9.66 -66.36 4.85
N THR A 6 10.84 -65.89 5.21
CA THR A 6 11.71 -66.71 6.06
C THR A 6 12.48 -65.84 7.04
N GLN A 7 12.49 -66.37 8.24
CA GLN A 7 12.76 -65.79 9.55
C GLN A 7 13.91 -66.59 10.16
N ARG A 8 14.64 -65.98 11.10
CA ARG A 8 15.37 -66.51 12.29
C ARG A 8 16.76 -65.90 12.40
N ASP A 9 17.00 -65.07 13.42
CA ASP A 9 17.39 -65.38 14.83
C ASP A 9 18.91 -65.16 14.92
N ALA A 10 19.54 -64.67 15.98
CA ALA A 10 19.18 -64.12 17.28
C ALA A 10 20.46 -63.41 17.80
N GLY A 11 20.33 -62.46 18.72
CA GLY A 11 21.48 -61.81 19.35
C GLY A 11 21.05 -60.79 20.40
N VAL A 12 20.59 -61.31 21.53
CA VAL A 12 20.31 -60.55 22.76
C VAL A 12 21.63 -60.41 23.51
N ASP A 13 22.05 -59.19 23.82
CA ASP A 13 22.84 -58.91 25.01
C ASP A 13 22.42 -57.54 25.57
N GLY A 14 22.00 -57.57 26.83
CA GLY A 14 21.49 -56.42 27.55
C GLY A 14 22.61 -55.58 28.16
N ALA A 15 22.36 -54.27 28.23
CA ALA A 15 23.01 -53.38 29.18
C ALA A 15 22.00 -52.32 29.61
N ALA A 16 21.72 -52.30 30.91
CA ALA A 16 20.88 -51.32 31.58
C ALA A 16 21.53 -49.92 31.57
N PRO A 17 20.75 -48.83 31.61
CA PRO A 17 21.22 -47.58 32.16
C PRO A 17 20.66 -47.36 33.57
N GLU A 18 21.58 -47.56 34.51
CA GLU A 18 21.86 -46.76 35.70
C GLU A 18 20.96 -45.52 35.93
N ALA A 19 20.32 -45.53 37.09
CA ALA A 19 19.59 -44.42 37.67
C ALA A 19 20.51 -43.47 38.43
N ALA A 20 20.36 -42.15 38.24
CA ALA A 20 20.51 -41.07 39.22
C ALA A 20 20.48 -39.69 38.52
N PRO A 21 20.26 -38.56 39.23
CA PRO A 21 19.48 -38.38 40.46
C PRO A 21 18.44 -37.25 40.34
N ALA A 22 17.46 -37.30 41.22
CA ALA A 22 16.63 -36.15 41.59
C ALA A 22 17.50 -35.05 42.22
N GLY A 23 17.49 -33.87 41.61
CA GLY A 23 18.10 -32.66 42.13
C GLY A 23 17.06 -31.54 42.16
N ALA A 24 16.64 -31.16 43.35
CA ALA A 24 15.76 -30.03 43.63
C ALA A 24 16.53 -28.70 43.55
N SER A 25 15.90 -27.68 42.97
CA SER A 25 15.95 -26.24 43.34
C SER A 25 15.97 -25.33 42.12
N ALA A 26 14.94 -24.49 41.98
CA ALA A 26 15.05 -23.10 41.54
C ALA A 26 13.68 -22.41 41.71
N THR A 27 13.40 -22.00 42.95
CA THR A 27 12.54 -20.85 43.22
C THR A 27 13.34 -19.57 42.99
N ALA A 28 12.64 -18.50 42.61
CA ALA A 28 13.03 -17.09 42.64
C ALA A 28 13.89 -16.52 41.47
N HIS A 29 13.20 -16.01 40.45
CA HIS A 29 13.63 -14.84 39.69
C HIS A 29 12.48 -13.83 39.56
N ALA A 30 12.22 -13.15 40.66
CA ALA A 30 11.50 -11.88 40.71
C ALA A 30 12.14 -11.10 41.85
N ASP A 31 13.10 -10.22 41.54
CA ASP A 31 13.59 -9.10 42.37
C ASP A 31 14.91 -8.53 41.82
N SER A 32 14.88 -7.88 40.65
CA SER A 32 16.05 -7.15 40.12
C SER A 32 15.82 -5.66 39.81
N ASN A 33 14.64 -5.10 40.13
CA ASN A 33 14.37 -3.67 39.95
C ASN A 33 14.28 -2.83 41.24
N ALA A 34 14.26 -3.45 42.43
CA ALA A 34 14.14 -2.70 43.70
C ALA A 34 15.48 -2.25 44.32
N ALA A 35 16.63 -2.63 43.76
CA ALA A 35 17.95 -2.33 44.34
C ALA A 35 18.66 -1.10 43.75
N ARG A 36 18.06 -0.42 42.75
CA ARG A 36 18.70 0.70 42.04
C ARG A 36 18.28 2.10 42.52
N GLU A 37 17.31 2.20 43.44
CA GLU A 37 16.81 3.48 43.97
C GLU A 37 17.34 3.88 45.36
N ARG A 38 18.33 3.16 45.93
CA ARG A 38 18.87 3.48 47.29
C ARG A 38 20.28 4.05 47.35
N ALA A 39 20.79 4.61 46.25
CA ALA A 39 22.18 5.10 46.22
C ALA A 39 22.33 6.56 45.75
N ILE A 40 21.46 7.48 46.18
CA ILE A 40 21.74 8.93 46.19
C ILE A 40 21.09 9.55 47.44
N GLY A 41 21.69 9.29 48.60
CA GLY A 41 21.32 9.91 49.89
C GLY A 41 22.58 10.49 50.53
N GLY A 42 23.04 11.63 50.02
CA GLY A 42 24.17 12.37 50.57
C GLY A 42 23.68 13.50 51.47
N ASP A 43 23.56 13.22 52.77
CA ASP A 43 23.40 14.24 53.82
C ASP A 43 24.72 15.03 53.98
N GLY A 44 24.76 16.24 53.43
CA GLY A 44 25.82 17.21 53.66
C GLY A 44 25.22 18.58 54.01
N PRO A 45 25.61 19.23 55.12
CA PRO A 45 25.04 20.50 55.51
C PRO A 45 25.57 21.63 54.61
N LEU A 46 24.68 22.28 53.86
CA LEU A 46 25.00 23.52 53.15
C LEU A 46 25.15 24.70 54.12
N PRO A 47 26.05 25.66 53.83
CA PRO A 47 26.48 26.68 54.78
C PRO A 47 25.40 27.75 55.00
N ALA A 48 25.19 28.08 56.27
CA ALA A 48 24.28 29.09 56.81
C ALA A 48 24.47 30.54 56.28
N LEU A 49 25.32 30.76 55.27
CA LEU A 49 25.64 32.08 54.74
C LEU A 49 24.62 32.59 53.70
N VAL A 50 23.89 31.70 53.02
CA VAL A 50 22.89 32.10 52.01
C VAL A 50 21.56 32.51 52.66
N ALA A 51 21.23 31.91 53.81
CA ALA A 51 20.00 32.19 54.55
C ALA A 51 19.97 33.61 55.16
N ALA A 52 21.14 34.20 55.44
CA ALA A 52 21.24 35.54 56.03
C ALA A 52 21.07 36.68 54.99
N GLN A 53 21.27 36.41 53.69
CA GLN A 53 21.17 37.42 52.64
C GLN A 53 19.77 37.56 52.03
N LEU A 54 18.90 36.57 52.21
CA LEU A 54 17.50 36.60 51.75
C LEU A 54 16.55 37.27 52.76
N ALA A 55 16.97 37.50 54.00
CA ALA A 55 16.13 38.12 55.05
C ALA A 55 15.98 39.65 54.92
N ALA A 56 16.67 40.29 53.97
CA ALA A 56 16.68 41.76 53.83
C ALA A 56 15.83 42.32 52.67
N VAL A 57 15.14 41.47 51.90
CA VAL A 57 14.23 41.92 50.83
C VAL A 57 12.80 41.82 51.32
N GLY A 58 12.24 42.98 51.68
CA GLY A 58 10.90 43.12 52.22
C GLY A 58 9.81 42.54 51.33
N THR A 59 8.94 41.74 51.96
CA THR A 59 7.51 41.59 51.70
C THR A 59 7.07 41.66 50.24
N ASN A 60 7.30 40.57 49.51
CA ASN A 60 6.43 40.19 48.41
C ASN A 60 6.19 38.67 48.48
N THR A 61 5.27 38.25 49.35
CA THR A 61 4.94 36.84 49.64
C THR A 61 4.51 36.09 48.37
N ALA A 62 3.95 36.79 47.38
CA ALA A 62 3.63 36.24 46.06
C ALA A 62 4.89 35.90 45.23
N LEU A 63 5.97 36.68 45.36
CA LEU A 63 7.23 36.42 44.66
C LEU A 63 8.03 35.29 45.34
N ALA A 64 7.98 35.21 46.67
CA ALA A 64 8.60 34.12 47.42
C ALA A 64 7.92 32.77 47.16
N GLN A 65 6.59 32.74 46.99
CA GLN A 65 5.85 31.54 46.56
C GLN A 65 6.12 31.17 45.09
N LEU A 66 6.36 32.16 44.21
CA LEU A 66 6.81 31.89 42.84
C LEU A 66 8.24 31.31 42.79
N LEU A 67 9.11 31.73 43.70
CA LEU A 67 10.52 31.31 43.77
C LEU A 67 10.75 30.02 44.58
N THR A 68 9.73 29.52 45.30
CA THR A 68 9.79 28.24 46.05
C THR A 68 9.00 27.12 45.41
N ARG A 69 8.42 27.32 44.22
CA ARG A 69 8.05 26.19 43.37
C ARG A 69 9.37 25.47 43.03
N PRO A 70 9.60 24.21 43.47
CA PRO A 70 10.73 23.47 42.96
C PRO A 70 10.58 23.53 41.45
N ALA A 71 11.63 23.97 40.75
CA ALA A 71 11.69 23.80 39.31
C ALA A 71 11.70 22.29 39.10
N THR A 72 10.52 21.68 39.01
CA THR A 72 10.34 20.40 38.36
C THR A 72 10.82 20.68 36.96
N THR A 73 12.06 20.30 36.70
CA THR A 73 12.63 20.30 35.36
C THR A 73 11.84 19.25 34.60
N THR A 74 10.67 19.66 34.09
CA THR A 74 9.87 18.85 33.19
C THR A 74 10.78 18.45 32.05
N SER A 75 10.78 17.17 31.71
CA SER A 75 11.60 16.70 30.61
C SER A 75 11.17 17.41 29.31
N PRO A 76 12.07 17.59 28.33
CA PRO A 76 11.70 18.18 27.05
C PRO A 76 10.54 17.44 26.34
N ALA A 77 10.34 16.15 26.66
CA ALA A 77 9.23 15.35 26.20
C ALA A 77 7.90 15.79 26.83
N GLU A 78 7.85 15.89 28.16
CA GLU A 78 6.67 16.36 28.89
C GLU A 78 6.30 17.80 28.51
N GLU A 79 7.29 18.69 28.32
CA GLU A 79 7.02 20.06 27.84
C GLU A 79 6.37 20.08 26.45
N LEU A 80 6.70 19.11 25.60
CA LEU A 80 6.09 18.99 24.27
C LEU A 80 4.66 18.46 24.39
N ILE A 81 4.44 17.42 25.20
CA ILE A 81 3.11 16.86 25.46
C ILE A 81 2.18 17.93 26.06
N ASP A 82 2.63 18.65 27.09
CA ASP A 82 1.87 19.73 27.72
C ASP A 82 1.48 20.83 26.73
N ARG A 83 2.38 21.19 25.80
CA ARG A 83 2.12 22.21 24.77
C ARG A 83 0.99 21.82 23.82
N TYR A 84 0.83 20.52 23.56
CA TYR A 84 -0.22 19.99 22.70
C TYR A 84 -1.41 19.43 23.48
N THR A 85 -1.47 19.65 24.80
CA THR A 85 -2.59 19.22 25.65
C THR A 85 -3.46 20.41 26.04
N ASP A 86 -4.66 20.47 25.48
CA ASP A 86 -5.64 21.51 25.76
C ASP A 86 -6.78 20.94 26.60
N TRP A 87 -7.01 21.50 27.80
CA TRP A 87 -8.10 21.07 28.71
C TRP A 87 -8.07 19.58 29.09
N GLY A 88 -6.88 18.97 29.09
CA GLY A 88 -6.69 17.55 29.37
C GLY A 88 -6.94 16.63 28.18
N SER A 89 -7.15 17.18 26.98
CA SER A 89 -7.23 16.43 25.72
C SER A 89 -5.95 16.68 24.91
N LEU A 90 -5.30 15.61 24.49
CA LEU A 90 -4.12 15.69 23.64
C LEU A 90 -4.52 15.98 22.19
N ALA A 91 -3.85 16.93 21.55
CA ALA A 91 -4.01 17.20 20.12
C ALA A 91 -3.08 16.29 19.29
N GLU A 92 -3.41 14.99 19.24
CA GLU A 92 -2.58 13.92 18.63
C GLU A 92 -2.11 14.25 17.21
N ASP A 93 -3.01 14.74 16.35
CA ASP A 93 -2.71 15.14 14.98
C ASP A 93 -1.60 16.20 14.89
N ARG A 94 -1.64 17.20 15.77
CA ARG A 94 -0.66 18.29 15.77
C ARG A 94 0.66 17.83 16.39
N LEU A 95 0.59 17.01 17.43
CA LEU A 95 1.78 16.43 18.05
C LEU A 95 2.49 15.49 17.07
N GLY A 96 1.78 14.58 16.40
CA GLY A 96 2.33 13.68 15.39
C GLY A 96 3.04 14.42 14.25
N ALA A 97 2.44 15.49 13.73
CA ALA A 97 3.07 16.32 12.69
C ALA A 97 4.36 17.03 13.19
N GLU A 98 4.37 17.55 14.42
CA GLU A 98 5.57 18.14 15.03
C GLU A 98 6.66 17.08 15.26
N LEU A 99 6.29 15.89 15.72
CA LEU A 99 7.21 14.77 15.91
C LEU A 99 7.84 14.32 14.59
N LEU A 100 7.08 14.29 13.50
CA LEU A 100 7.62 14.04 12.16
C LEU A 100 8.67 15.09 11.78
N GLN A 101 8.38 16.39 11.97
CA GLN A 101 9.34 17.46 11.66
C GLN A 101 10.63 17.37 12.50
N ARG A 102 10.54 16.86 13.73
CA ARG A 102 11.71 16.56 14.58
C ARG A 102 12.47 15.34 14.10
N ALA A 103 11.76 14.27 13.75
CA ALA A 103 12.35 13.07 13.19
C ALA A 103 13.13 13.37 11.91
N LEU A 104 12.57 14.17 11.00
CA LEU A 104 13.25 14.61 9.77
C LEU A 104 14.50 15.46 10.03
N ARG A 105 14.60 16.11 11.19
CA ARG A 105 15.80 16.83 11.65
C ARG A 105 16.82 15.93 12.37
N GLY A 106 16.58 14.62 12.42
CA GLY A 106 17.43 13.64 13.10
C GLY A 106 17.25 13.62 14.63
N GLU A 107 16.21 14.27 15.15
CA GLU A 107 15.92 14.32 16.59
C GLU A 107 15.14 13.05 17.04
N HIS A 108 15.55 11.85 16.60
CA HIS A 108 14.77 10.61 16.86
C HIS A 108 14.60 10.30 18.36
N ARG A 109 15.63 10.54 19.17
CA ARG A 109 15.59 10.25 20.62
C ARG A 109 14.52 11.05 21.38
N ILE A 110 14.29 12.31 21.00
CA ILE A 110 13.24 13.12 21.66
C ILE A 110 11.87 12.63 21.21
N VAL A 111 11.72 12.20 19.95
CA VAL A 111 10.47 11.60 19.45
C VAL A 111 10.15 10.32 20.23
N GLU A 112 11.12 9.42 20.38
CA GLU A 112 10.97 8.20 21.19
C GLU A 112 10.63 8.52 22.65
N SER A 113 11.32 9.50 23.24
CA SER A 113 11.06 9.91 24.64
C SER A 113 9.65 10.47 24.83
N VAL A 114 9.12 11.18 23.83
CA VAL A 114 7.72 11.66 23.85
C VAL A 114 6.76 10.48 23.78
N LEU A 115 6.97 9.55 22.86
CA LEU A 115 6.13 8.36 22.73
C LEU A 115 6.19 7.48 23.99
N ASP A 116 7.33 7.40 24.67
CA ASP A 116 7.47 6.68 25.95
C ASP A 116 6.70 7.33 27.11
N ALA A 117 6.54 8.66 27.06
CA ALA A 117 5.83 9.41 28.09
C ALA A 117 4.30 9.42 27.90
N LEU A 118 3.81 9.05 26.72
CA LEU A 118 2.38 8.94 26.42
C LEU A 118 1.78 7.64 26.98
N GLY A 119 0.49 7.70 27.36
CA GLY A 119 -0.29 6.50 27.66
C GLY A 119 -0.48 5.64 26.42
N THR A 120 -0.75 4.35 26.58
CA THR A 120 -0.85 3.41 25.44
C THR A 120 -1.87 3.83 24.39
N THR A 121 -2.99 4.45 24.80
CA THR A 121 -4.07 4.93 23.92
C THR A 121 -3.80 6.30 23.30
N ASP A 122 -2.93 7.12 23.88
CA ASP A 122 -2.52 8.37 23.20
C ASP A 122 -1.34 8.08 22.25
N ARG A 123 -0.57 7.04 22.55
CA ARG A 123 0.67 6.70 21.86
C ARG A 123 0.43 6.07 20.50
N ASP A 124 -0.54 5.17 20.37
CA ASP A 124 -0.99 4.62 19.09
C ASP A 124 -1.57 5.73 18.20
N ASP A 125 -2.48 6.56 18.72
CA ASP A 125 -3.08 7.68 17.98
C ASP A 125 -2.03 8.71 17.51
N VAL A 126 -1.07 9.09 18.37
CA VAL A 126 0.05 9.96 17.96
C VAL A 126 0.97 9.30 16.94
N SER A 127 1.21 7.99 17.05
CA SER A 127 2.04 7.24 16.09
C SER A 127 1.37 7.16 14.72
N PHE A 128 0.06 6.93 14.71
CA PHE A 128 -0.76 6.99 13.51
C PHE A 128 -0.73 8.38 12.87
N ALA A 129 -0.95 9.43 13.66
CA ALA A 129 -0.86 10.81 13.19
C ALA A 129 0.51 11.16 12.60
N LEU A 130 1.61 10.69 13.20
CA LEU A 130 2.97 10.89 12.72
C LEU A 130 3.17 10.25 11.32
N ILE A 131 2.83 8.98 11.15
CA ILE A 131 3.01 8.28 9.87
C ILE A 131 2.05 8.80 8.80
N ARG A 132 0.80 9.11 9.17
CA ARG A 132 -0.18 9.71 8.26
C ARG A 132 0.27 11.07 7.74
N ALA A 133 0.95 11.87 8.57
CA ALA A 133 1.51 13.16 8.18
C ALA A 133 2.76 13.01 7.28
N ALA A 134 3.44 11.87 7.32
CA ALA A 134 4.65 11.62 6.53
C ALA A 134 4.29 11.27 5.09
N SER A 135 4.97 11.88 4.11
CA SER A 135 4.98 11.39 2.74
C SER A 135 5.87 10.14 2.61
N ASP A 136 5.75 9.39 1.52
CA ASP A 136 6.64 8.24 1.28
C ASP A 136 8.11 8.67 1.14
N GLY A 137 8.34 9.89 0.62
CA GLY A 137 9.67 10.51 0.58
C GLY A 137 10.23 10.80 1.98
N ASP A 138 9.38 11.24 2.91
CA ASP A 138 9.76 11.47 4.31
C ASP A 138 10.11 10.16 5.02
N LEU A 139 9.28 9.12 4.85
CA LEU A 139 9.55 7.79 5.40
C LEU A 139 10.87 7.23 4.85
N LEU A 140 11.13 7.38 3.56
CA LEU A 140 12.40 6.97 2.95
C LEU A 140 13.59 7.81 3.45
N ALA A 141 13.39 9.10 3.73
CA ALA A 141 14.42 9.93 4.33
C ALA A 141 14.73 9.48 5.76
N LEU A 142 13.72 9.17 6.56
CA LEU A 142 13.86 8.63 7.92
C LEU A 142 14.60 7.30 7.93
N SER A 143 14.28 6.38 7.00
CA SER A 143 14.95 5.08 6.95
C SER A 143 16.45 5.19 6.65
N ARG A 144 16.87 6.28 5.98
CA ARG A 144 18.26 6.57 5.62
C ARG A 144 19.00 7.43 6.65
N SER A 145 18.30 8.23 7.44
CA SER A 145 18.90 9.16 8.41
C SER A 145 19.16 8.55 9.80
N GLY A 146 18.97 7.23 9.96
CA GLY A 146 19.06 6.54 11.24
C GLY A 146 17.73 6.55 12.03
N GLY A 147 16.61 6.86 11.38
CA GLY A 147 15.26 6.78 11.95
C GLY A 147 14.65 5.39 11.90
N GLN A 148 15.48 4.35 11.79
CA GLN A 148 15.03 2.96 11.60
C GLN A 148 14.33 2.44 12.85
N GLU A 149 14.92 2.62 14.03
CA GLU A 149 14.30 2.20 15.30
C GLU A 149 12.95 2.89 15.52
N LEU A 150 12.86 4.17 15.13
CA LEU A 150 11.60 4.92 15.14
C LEU A 150 10.57 4.32 14.17
N LEU A 151 10.94 4.06 12.91
CA LEU A 151 10.01 3.44 11.93
C LEU A 151 9.53 2.07 12.40
N SER A 152 10.43 1.23 12.91
CA SER A 152 10.06 -0.07 13.46
C SER A 152 9.11 0.11 14.65
N ARG A 153 9.39 1.05 15.56
CA ARG A 153 8.46 1.39 16.64
C ARG A 153 7.09 1.80 16.12
N MET A 154 7.01 2.68 15.12
CA MET A 154 5.73 3.08 14.50
C MET A 154 4.98 1.88 13.94
N PHE A 155 5.67 0.93 13.31
CA PHE A 155 5.04 -0.31 12.87
C PHE A 155 4.43 -1.11 14.03
N ASP A 156 5.13 -1.23 15.15
CA ASP A 156 4.58 -1.94 16.32
C ASP A 156 3.35 -1.24 16.88
N GLU A 157 3.37 0.08 17.03
CA GLU A 157 2.21 0.82 17.57
C GLU A 157 1.01 0.65 16.62
N LEU A 158 1.22 0.79 15.31
CA LEU A 158 0.20 0.63 14.26
C LEU A 158 -0.33 -0.79 14.09
N THR A 159 0.42 -1.81 14.54
CA THR A 159 0.04 -3.22 14.46
C THR A 159 -0.31 -3.83 15.81
N SER A 160 -0.37 -3.00 16.85
CA SER A 160 -0.82 -3.42 18.17
C SER A 160 -2.34 -3.32 18.27
N GLY A 161 -2.96 -4.22 19.05
CA GLY A 161 -4.39 -4.16 19.32
C GLY A 161 -5.28 -4.48 18.12
N ARG A 162 -6.37 -3.71 17.96
CA ARG A 162 -7.37 -3.92 16.90
C ARG A 162 -7.12 -2.92 15.78
N LEU A 163 -6.44 -3.37 14.73
CA LEU A 163 -6.09 -2.53 13.59
C LEU A 163 -7.34 -2.05 12.83
N ALA A 164 -7.47 -0.74 12.67
CA ALA A 164 -8.31 -0.12 11.66
C ALA A 164 -7.65 -0.23 10.27
N ASP A 165 -8.46 -0.14 9.21
CA ASP A 165 -7.94 -0.26 7.83
C ASP A 165 -6.93 0.85 7.48
N ASP A 166 -7.13 2.05 8.04
CA ASP A 166 -6.22 3.18 7.83
C ASP A 166 -4.87 2.96 8.53
N GLU A 167 -4.84 2.37 9.72
CA GLU A 167 -3.61 2.04 10.45
C GLU A 167 -2.82 0.95 9.74
N LYS A 168 -3.52 -0.07 9.23
CA LYS A 168 -2.96 -1.11 8.37
C LYS A 168 -2.30 -0.50 7.14
N GLN A 169 -2.98 0.43 6.46
CA GLN A 169 -2.40 1.15 5.32
C GLN A 169 -1.11 1.89 5.72
N GLN A 170 -1.07 2.51 6.89
CA GLN A 170 0.15 3.18 7.39
C GLN A 170 1.27 2.17 7.73
N ALA A 171 0.93 1.03 8.33
CA ALA A 171 1.88 -0.03 8.63
C ALA A 171 2.49 -0.61 7.34
N ASP A 172 1.69 -0.83 6.30
CA ASP A 172 2.11 -1.31 4.99
C ASP A 172 3.10 -0.33 4.32
N ARG A 173 2.88 0.98 4.47
CA ARG A 173 3.83 2.01 3.99
C ARG A 173 5.18 1.90 4.70
N VAL A 174 5.18 1.70 6.03
CA VAL A 174 6.41 1.48 6.81
C VAL A 174 7.13 0.20 6.40
N MET A 175 6.40 -0.90 6.16
CA MET A 175 6.99 -2.15 5.66
C MET A 175 7.63 -1.98 4.28
N THR A 176 6.97 -1.26 3.38
CA THR A 176 7.47 -1.01 2.03
C THR A 176 8.79 -0.25 2.07
N VAL A 177 8.87 0.81 2.88
CA VAL A 177 10.10 1.57 3.07
C VAL A 177 11.19 0.75 3.76
N THR A 178 10.81 -0.16 4.66
CA THR A 178 11.75 -1.11 5.28
C THR A 178 12.29 -2.09 4.26
N ALA A 179 11.45 -2.62 3.37
CA ALA A 179 11.84 -3.53 2.29
C ALA A 179 12.83 -2.88 1.30
N LEU A 180 12.59 -1.60 0.97
CA LEU A 180 13.43 -0.77 0.10
C LEU A 180 14.88 -0.57 0.58
N ARG A 181 15.22 -1.03 1.79
CA ARG A 181 16.58 -0.99 2.33
C ARG A 181 17.46 -2.11 1.80
N ASN A 182 16.88 -3.22 1.35
CA ASN A 182 17.65 -4.24 0.68
C ASN A 182 18.08 -3.73 -0.69
N ASP A 183 19.26 -4.15 -1.12
CA ASP A 183 19.59 -4.05 -2.53
C ASP A 183 18.64 -4.96 -3.33
N PRO A 184 18.18 -4.57 -4.53
CA PRO A 184 17.30 -5.42 -5.34
C PRO A 184 17.87 -6.82 -5.60
N ASP A 185 19.19 -6.96 -5.81
CA ASP A 185 19.83 -8.26 -6.01
C ASP A 185 19.80 -9.11 -4.73
N ASP A 186 20.07 -8.49 -3.58
CA ASP A 186 19.98 -9.15 -2.28
C ASP A 186 18.55 -9.57 -1.96
N ALA A 187 17.57 -8.70 -2.25
CA ALA A 187 16.15 -9.01 -2.10
C ALA A 187 15.73 -10.17 -2.98
N LEU A 188 16.14 -10.19 -4.25
CA LEU A 188 15.88 -11.32 -5.14
C LEU A 188 16.51 -12.61 -4.61
N ALA A 189 17.79 -12.55 -4.20
CA ALA A 189 18.47 -13.71 -3.62
C ALA A 189 17.75 -14.21 -2.35
N GLN A 190 17.26 -13.31 -1.51
CA GLN A 190 16.46 -13.64 -0.33
C GLN A 190 15.09 -14.24 -0.71
N MET A 191 14.42 -13.80 -1.76
CA MET A 191 13.18 -14.45 -2.22
C MET A 191 13.45 -15.83 -2.84
N GLU A 192 14.58 -16.00 -3.55
CA GLU A 192 14.99 -17.26 -4.19
C GLU A 192 15.51 -18.31 -3.19
N GLN A 193 16.19 -17.90 -2.12
CA GLN A 193 16.93 -18.81 -1.23
C GLN A 193 16.60 -18.62 0.25
N GLY A 194 15.85 -17.58 0.60
CA GLY A 194 15.48 -17.28 1.97
C GLY A 194 14.47 -18.29 2.53
N PRO A 195 14.32 -18.29 3.86
CA PRO A 195 13.39 -19.17 4.55
C PRO A 195 11.94 -18.86 4.14
N VAL A 196 11.14 -19.91 3.96
CA VAL A 196 9.69 -19.83 3.78
C VAL A 196 9.02 -20.36 5.03
N PHE A 197 8.34 -19.49 5.77
CA PHE A 197 7.65 -19.85 7.01
C PHE A 197 6.23 -20.35 6.68
N PRO A 198 5.85 -21.57 7.09
CA PRO A 198 4.47 -22.01 6.97
C PRO A 198 3.60 -21.21 7.95
N PHE A 199 2.48 -20.69 7.47
CA PHE A 199 1.49 -20.00 8.29
C PHE A 199 0.11 -20.59 8.06
N LYS A 200 -0.52 -21.00 9.15
CA LYS A 200 -1.89 -21.49 9.17
C LYS A 200 -2.54 -21.17 10.51
N LEU A 201 -3.69 -20.50 10.47
CA LEU A 201 -4.39 -20.09 11.68
C LEU A 201 -4.93 -21.31 12.44
N PRO A 202 -4.90 -21.30 13.79
CA PRO A 202 -5.57 -22.32 14.58
C PRO A 202 -7.10 -22.18 14.42
N GLY A 203 -7.80 -23.31 14.41
CA GLY A 203 -9.25 -23.33 14.31
C GLY A 203 -9.86 -24.62 14.87
N LEU A 204 -11.14 -24.58 15.23
CA LEU A 204 -11.85 -25.74 15.82
C LEU A 204 -11.82 -26.99 14.92
N THR A 205 -11.73 -26.79 13.60
CA THR A 205 -11.67 -27.86 12.58
C THR A 205 -10.30 -28.01 11.95
N VAL A 206 -9.31 -27.18 12.35
CA VAL A 206 -7.96 -27.20 11.79
C VAL A 206 -7.11 -28.18 12.58
N LEU A 207 -6.89 -29.38 12.02
CA LEU A 207 -6.13 -30.45 12.67
C LEU A 207 -4.63 -30.13 12.81
N HIS A 208 -4.10 -29.32 11.89
CA HIS A 208 -2.71 -28.91 11.85
C HIS A 208 -2.67 -27.41 11.64
N ASP A 209 -2.21 -26.67 12.65
CA ASP A 209 -1.96 -25.24 12.60
C ASP A 209 -0.46 -24.97 12.48
N ALA A 210 -0.10 -23.78 12.01
CA ALA A 210 1.27 -23.31 11.96
C ALA A 210 1.32 -21.84 12.40
N PRO A 211 1.04 -21.54 13.68
CA PRO A 211 1.16 -20.19 14.17
C PRO A 211 2.65 -19.81 14.23
N ILE A 212 2.94 -18.57 13.85
CA ILE A 212 4.28 -17.98 13.96
C ILE A 212 4.29 -17.14 15.22
N ILE A 213 5.28 -17.36 16.09
CA ILE A 213 5.56 -16.51 17.23
C ILE A 213 6.72 -15.62 16.83
N ALA A 214 6.52 -14.31 16.82
CA ALA A 214 7.56 -13.36 16.47
C ALA A 214 7.54 -12.16 17.41
N GLU A 215 8.73 -11.70 17.78
CA GLU A 215 8.93 -10.56 18.68
C GLU A 215 10.09 -9.73 18.16
N ARG A 216 9.92 -8.41 18.09
CA ARG A 216 11.04 -7.52 17.80
C ARG A 216 12.03 -7.52 18.96
N ARG A 217 13.31 -7.54 18.62
CA ARG A 217 14.46 -7.46 19.54
C ARG A 217 15.25 -6.18 19.27
N PRO A 218 16.02 -5.69 20.26
CA PRO A 218 16.87 -4.52 20.06
C PRO A 218 17.84 -4.68 18.88
N GLY A 219 18.13 -3.56 18.21
CA GLY A 219 19.11 -3.51 17.12
C GLY A 219 18.60 -3.99 15.76
N GLY A 220 17.31 -3.79 15.47
CA GLY A 220 16.76 -4.07 14.15
C GLY A 220 16.57 -5.56 13.87
N ARG A 221 16.18 -6.36 14.88
CA ARG A 221 16.11 -7.82 14.78
C ARG A 221 14.72 -8.33 15.09
N VAL A 222 14.26 -9.34 14.38
CA VAL A 222 13.04 -10.08 14.68
C VAL A 222 13.42 -11.48 15.16
N TRP A 223 13.04 -11.81 16.39
CA TRP A 223 13.09 -13.16 16.88
C TRP A 223 11.86 -13.93 16.41
N VAL A 224 12.06 -15.09 15.82
CA VAL A 224 10.99 -15.91 15.23
C VAL A 224 11.08 -17.33 15.75
N GLN A 225 9.95 -17.88 16.20
CA GLN A 225 9.81 -19.26 16.63
C GLN A 225 8.55 -19.89 16.03
N ILE A 226 8.66 -21.14 15.60
CA ILE A 226 7.52 -21.97 15.18
C ILE A 226 7.37 -23.12 16.18
N PRO A 227 6.14 -23.50 16.58
CA PRO A 227 5.98 -24.63 17.49
C PRO A 227 6.56 -25.96 16.95
N PRO A 228 7.20 -26.79 17.78
CA PRO A 228 7.76 -28.09 17.35
C PRO A 228 6.76 -29.04 16.66
N ARG A 229 5.45 -28.90 16.94
CA ARG A 229 4.41 -29.73 16.29
C ARG A 229 4.31 -29.50 14.78
N VAL A 230 4.66 -28.30 14.30
CA VAL A 230 4.66 -27.95 12.88
C VAL A 230 5.71 -28.78 12.14
N PHE A 231 6.86 -29.04 12.79
CA PHE A 231 7.96 -29.82 12.22
C PHE A 231 7.55 -31.24 11.78
N ALA A 232 6.64 -31.87 12.53
CA ALA A 232 6.20 -33.24 12.26
C ALA A 232 4.94 -33.32 11.37
N ALA A 233 4.25 -32.21 11.16
CA ALA A 233 2.98 -32.19 10.44
C ALA A 233 3.21 -32.38 8.93
N ALA A 234 2.50 -33.35 8.34
CA ALA A 234 2.67 -33.68 6.93
C ALA A 234 2.43 -32.52 5.95
N PRO A 235 1.42 -31.64 6.14
CA PRO A 235 1.17 -30.53 5.22
C PRO A 235 2.32 -29.54 5.13
N PHE A 236 3.07 -29.33 6.22
CA PHE A 236 4.11 -28.28 6.28
C PHE A 236 5.52 -28.80 5.96
N ARG A 237 5.67 -30.08 5.62
CA ARG A 237 6.97 -30.76 5.54
C ARG A 237 7.92 -30.11 4.53
N ALA A 238 7.41 -29.65 3.38
CA ALA A 238 8.22 -29.04 2.34
C ALA A 238 8.89 -27.75 2.83
N ASP A 239 8.11 -26.85 3.46
CA ASP A 239 8.63 -25.58 3.96
C ASP A 239 9.53 -25.79 5.19
N VAL A 240 9.15 -26.69 6.10
CA VAL A 240 9.93 -27.03 7.30
C VAL A 240 11.34 -27.52 6.96
N GLN A 241 11.52 -28.26 5.87
CA GLN A 241 12.85 -28.74 5.44
C GLN A 241 13.81 -27.61 5.05
N GLY A 242 13.27 -26.46 4.63
CA GLY A 242 14.04 -25.26 4.29
C GLY A 242 14.38 -24.38 5.49
N LEU A 243 13.85 -24.68 6.69
CA LEU A 243 14.03 -23.87 7.88
C LEU A 243 15.15 -24.42 8.79
N PRO A 244 15.96 -23.54 9.43
CA PRO A 244 16.91 -23.95 10.46
C PRO A 244 16.19 -24.65 11.63
N THR A 245 16.76 -25.72 12.18
CA THR A 245 16.09 -26.50 13.25
C THR A 245 15.87 -25.66 14.51
N GLU A 246 16.72 -24.65 14.73
CA GLU A 246 16.67 -23.71 15.82
C GLU A 246 15.33 -22.96 15.90
N VAL A 247 14.66 -22.70 14.76
CA VAL A 247 13.36 -22.00 14.71
C VAL A 247 12.30 -22.76 15.51
N PHE A 248 12.42 -24.09 15.63
CA PHE A 248 11.46 -24.92 16.33
C PHE A 248 11.73 -25.05 17.83
N VAL A 249 12.94 -24.71 18.29
CA VAL A 249 13.37 -24.97 19.67
C VAL A 249 13.59 -23.68 20.44
N GLN A 250 14.48 -22.82 19.94
CA GLN A 250 14.91 -21.60 20.62
C GLN A 250 14.59 -20.32 19.83
N GLY A 251 14.04 -20.50 18.62
CA GLY A 251 13.84 -19.44 17.65
C GLY A 251 15.13 -19.03 16.93
N ILE A 252 14.99 -18.17 15.93
CA ILE A 252 16.09 -17.56 15.17
C ILE A 252 15.95 -16.05 15.18
N LEU A 253 17.07 -15.34 14.99
CA LEU A 253 17.09 -13.89 14.84
C LEU A 253 17.30 -13.53 13.38
N LEU A 254 16.37 -12.75 12.82
CA LEU A 254 16.43 -12.21 11.47
C LEU A 254 16.64 -10.68 11.54
N PRO A 255 17.38 -10.05 10.62
CA PRO A 255 17.26 -8.61 10.38
C PRO A 255 15.81 -8.24 10.02
N GLU A 256 15.30 -7.11 10.51
CA GLU A 256 13.95 -6.63 10.21
C GLU A 256 13.69 -6.44 8.72
N GLU A 257 14.70 -5.97 7.99
CA GLU A 257 14.64 -5.76 6.55
C GLU A 257 14.74 -7.06 5.73
N GLN A 258 15.25 -8.15 6.30
CA GLN A 258 15.44 -9.39 5.54
C GLN A 258 14.11 -9.88 4.99
N LEU A 259 14.02 -10.04 3.67
CA LEU A 259 12.86 -10.63 3.03
C LEU A 259 12.79 -12.13 3.34
N VAL A 260 11.61 -12.54 3.75
CA VAL A 260 11.26 -13.93 4.05
C VAL A 260 10.00 -14.29 3.29
N GLY A 261 9.87 -15.54 2.89
CA GLY A 261 8.62 -16.06 2.37
C GLY A 261 7.69 -16.45 3.52
N VAL A 262 6.40 -16.19 3.38
CA VAL A 262 5.36 -16.74 4.25
C VAL A 262 4.37 -17.49 3.39
N ARG A 263 4.23 -18.80 3.60
CA ARG A 263 3.24 -19.61 2.90
C ARG A 263 1.92 -19.60 3.68
N LEU A 264 0.90 -19.02 3.08
CA LEU A 264 -0.44 -18.90 3.65
C LEU A 264 -1.28 -20.13 3.28
N TYR A 265 -1.30 -21.15 4.16
CA TYR A 265 -2.03 -22.41 3.90
C TYR A 265 -3.55 -22.26 3.96
N ASP A 266 -4.05 -21.13 4.47
CA ASP A 266 -5.48 -20.79 4.45
C ASP A 266 -5.88 -19.99 3.20
N VAL A 267 -4.91 -19.59 2.36
CA VAL A 267 -5.09 -18.80 1.14
C VAL A 267 -4.39 -19.51 -0.02
N ASP A 268 -4.89 -20.70 -0.37
CA ASP A 268 -4.42 -21.53 -1.50
C ASP A 268 -2.90 -21.76 -1.54
N GLU A 269 -2.28 -21.87 -0.35
CA GLU A 269 -0.84 -22.10 -0.18
C GLU A 269 0.04 -21.03 -0.86
N LYS A 270 -0.50 -19.81 -1.03
CA LYS A 270 0.20 -18.65 -1.62
C LYS A 270 1.41 -18.26 -0.78
N VAL A 271 2.55 -18.01 -1.44
CA VAL A 271 3.76 -17.53 -0.77
C VAL A 271 3.86 -16.03 -0.95
N VAL A 272 3.87 -15.29 0.15
CA VAL A 272 4.04 -13.84 0.15
C VAL A 272 5.43 -13.51 0.68
N TYR A 273 6.20 -12.71 -0.07
CA TYR A 273 7.53 -12.28 0.34
C TYR A 273 7.47 -10.90 1.00
N GLN A 274 7.85 -10.82 2.27
CA GLN A 274 7.77 -9.60 3.09
C GLN A 274 9.04 -9.46 3.95
N PRO A 275 9.38 -8.25 4.43
CA PRO A 275 10.41 -8.10 5.46
C PRO A 275 10.08 -8.95 6.69
N ALA A 276 11.09 -9.45 7.40
CA ALA A 276 10.90 -10.26 8.61
C ALA A 276 10.05 -9.53 9.67
N LEU A 277 10.01 -8.19 9.63
CA LEU A 277 9.12 -7.37 10.44
C LEU A 277 7.63 -7.77 10.31
N PHE A 278 7.18 -8.22 9.12
CA PHE A 278 5.82 -8.71 8.89
C PHE A 278 5.46 -9.92 9.75
N LEU A 279 6.44 -10.73 10.17
CA LEU A 279 6.19 -11.87 11.05
C LEU A 279 5.69 -11.42 12.42
N VAL A 280 6.08 -10.24 12.89
CA VAL A 280 5.58 -9.65 14.15
C VAL A 280 4.08 -9.35 14.03
N GLN A 281 3.65 -8.78 12.90
CA GLN A 281 2.24 -8.55 12.62
C GLN A 281 1.46 -9.87 12.62
N LEU A 282 1.94 -10.91 11.92
CA LEU A 282 1.29 -12.23 11.94
C LEU A 282 1.19 -12.84 13.34
N SER A 283 2.20 -12.62 14.18
CA SER A 283 2.22 -13.06 15.58
C SER A 283 1.19 -12.32 16.44
N ASN A 284 0.98 -11.02 16.19
CA ASN A 284 -0.03 -10.21 16.87
C ASN A 284 -1.46 -10.56 16.41
N GLU A 285 -1.61 -10.95 15.14
CA GLU A 285 -2.89 -11.23 14.49
C GLU A 285 -3.49 -12.62 14.81
N GLY A 286 -3.02 -13.33 15.84
CA GLY A 286 -3.44 -14.69 16.24
C GLY A 286 -4.91 -14.88 16.68
N SER A 287 -5.83 -14.03 16.24
CA SER A 287 -7.28 -14.12 16.48
C SER A 287 -8.06 -14.24 15.15
N THR A 288 -9.25 -14.86 15.19
CA THR A 288 -9.99 -15.42 14.03
C THR A 288 -10.48 -14.43 12.96
N ALA A 289 -10.18 -13.12 13.03
CA ALA A 289 -10.65 -12.11 12.08
C ALA A 289 -9.73 -11.90 10.85
N THR A 290 -8.68 -12.71 10.73
CA THR A 290 -7.50 -12.39 9.91
C THR A 290 -7.47 -13.04 8.52
N ALA A 291 -8.15 -14.17 8.32
CA ALA A 291 -8.08 -14.90 7.03
C ALA A 291 -8.55 -14.04 5.83
N ASP A 292 -9.66 -13.33 5.98
CA ASP A 292 -10.19 -12.44 4.95
C ASP A 292 -9.26 -11.26 4.64
N LYS A 293 -8.45 -10.84 5.63
CA LYS A 293 -7.55 -9.68 5.53
C LYS A 293 -6.18 -10.00 4.95
N LEU A 294 -5.69 -11.22 5.14
CA LEU A 294 -4.47 -11.72 4.48
C LEU A 294 -4.70 -11.95 2.98
N ALA A 295 -5.91 -12.38 2.60
CA ALA A 295 -6.32 -12.43 1.20
C ALA A 295 -6.29 -11.03 0.54
N GLU A 296 -6.69 -9.98 1.27
CA GLU A 296 -6.64 -8.60 0.78
C GLU A 296 -5.19 -8.08 0.61
N ILE A 297 -4.29 -8.35 1.56
CA ILE A 297 -2.86 -7.97 1.46
C ILE A 297 -2.19 -8.67 0.27
N ALA A 298 -2.58 -9.91 -0.01
CA ALA A 298 -2.08 -10.68 -1.13
C ALA A 298 -2.60 -10.18 -2.50
N GLY A 299 -3.66 -9.36 -2.53
CA GLY A 299 -4.29 -8.84 -3.76
C GLY A 299 -3.98 -7.36 -4.09
N LEU A 300 -3.35 -6.60 -3.20
CA LEU A 300 -3.12 -5.15 -3.36
C LEU A 300 -1.78 -4.78 -4.03
N GLY A 301 -1.16 -5.68 -4.79
CA GLY A 301 0.20 -5.53 -5.36
C GLY A 301 0.46 -4.38 -6.35
N VAL A 302 -0.48 -3.47 -6.63
CA VAL A 302 -0.34 -2.50 -7.75
C VAL A 302 -0.39 -1.02 -7.33
N SER A 303 -0.77 -0.65 -6.10
CA SER A 303 -1.06 0.77 -5.78
C SER A 303 0.13 1.68 -5.44
N PHE A 304 1.37 1.21 -5.33
CA PHE A 304 2.46 2.02 -4.76
C PHE A 304 3.53 2.56 -5.75
N GLY A 305 3.40 2.36 -7.07
CA GLY A 305 4.56 2.43 -7.97
C GLY A 305 4.85 3.71 -8.78
N VAL A 306 3.89 4.62 -9.04
CA VAL A 306 4.03 5.56 -10.19
C VAL A 306 4.26 7.04 -9.83
N GLY A 307 4.02 7.47 -8.58
CA GLY A 307 4.00 8.91 -8.23
C GLY A 307 5.34 9.65 -8.12
N ALA A 308 6.46 8.98 -7.83
CA ALA A 308 7.67 9.66 -7.34
C ALA A 308 8.70 10.09 -8.41
N VAL A 309 8.51 9.77 -9.69
CA VAL A 309 9.55 9.97 -10.72
C VAL A 309 9.39 11.27 -11.53
N ALA A 310 8.28 11.99 -11.38
CA ALA A 310 8.00 13.18 -12.20
C ALA A 310 8.78 14.46 -11.80
N GLU A 311 9.43 14.50 -10.63
CA GLU A 311 10.03 15.76 -10.12
C GLU A 311 11.53 15.97 -10.43
N THR A 312 12.22 15.02 -11.07
CA THR A 312 13.65 15.21 -11.40
C THR A 312 13.87 15.44 -12.89
N GLY A 313 13.98 16.72 -13.27
CA GLY A 313 14.25 17.14 -14.64
C GLY A 313 15.64 16.72 -15.13
N ALA A 314 15.72 15.58 -15.82
CA ALA A 314 16.83 15.25 -16.72
C ALA A 314 16.40 14.27 -17.84
N ALA A 315 16.64 14.67 -19.10
CA ALA A 315 16.56 13.89 -20.35
C ALA A 315 15.19 13.32 -20.79
N ALA A 316 14.42 14.17 -21.49
CA ALA A 316 13.07 13.95 -22.02
C ALA A 316 12.87 12.88 -23.12
N THR A 317 13.77 11.89 -23.31
CA THR A 317 13.58 10.81 -24.30
C THR A 317 13.52 9.41 -23.71
N TRP A 318 14.15 9.20 -22.56
CA TRP A 318 14.11 7.92 -21.84
C TRP A 318 12.96 7.84 -20.84
N GLY A 319 12.69 8.92 -20.10
CA GLY A 319 11.60 8.97 -19.11
C GLY A 319 10.22 8.68 -19.71
N ALA A 320 9.92 9.22 -20.90
CA ALA A 320 8.63 8.99 -21.55
C ALA A 320 8.43 7.51 -21.98
N ARG A 321 9.51 6.83 -22.40
CA ARG A 321 9.44 5.40 -22.74
C ARG A 321 9.36 4.53 -21.49
N ALA A 322 10.06 4.89 -20.42
CA ALA A 322 9.99 4.20 -19.14
C ALA A 322 8.58 4.25 -18.53
N VAL A 323 7.86 5.37 -18.65
CA VAL A 323 6.48 5.51 -18.17
C VAL A 323 5.50 4.63 -18.97
N VAL A 324 5.54 4.68 -20.31
CA VAL A 324 4.68 3.83 -21.16
C VAL A 324 4.96 2.35 -20.93
N TRP A 325 6.22 2.00 -20.68
CA TRP A 325 6.59 0.65 -20.32
C TRP A 325 6.00 0.22 -18.96
N THR A 326 6.19 1.05 -17.94
CA THR A 326 5.68 0.81 -16.57
C THR A 326 4.19 0.48 -16.59
N ASP A 327 3.41 1.24 -17.36
CA ASP A 327 1.98 1.03 -17.52
C ASP A 327 1.62 -0.33 -18.15
N ARG A 328 2.31 -0.72 -19.22
CA ARG A 328 2.10 -2.01 -19.90
C ARG A 328 2.49 -3.19 -19.02
N ALA A 329 3.63 -3.11 -18.35
CA ALA A 329 4.10 -4.16 -17.46
C ALA A 329 3.16 -4.32 -16.26
N ALA A 330 2.69 -3.20 -15.67
CA ALA A 330 1.69 -3.21 -14.60
C ALA A 330 0.36 -3.81 -15.05
N THR A 331 -0.11 -3.48 -16.24
CA THR A 331 -1.34 -4.04 -16.79
C THR A 331 -1.22 -5.55 -16.99
N SER A 332 -0.13 -6.03 -17.59
CA SER A 332 0.07 -7.47 -17.79
C SER A 332 0.27 -8.21 -16.47
N LEU A 333 1.07 -7.68 -15.54
CA LEU A 333 1.26 -8.30 -14.22
C LEU A 333 -0.04 -8.34 -13.41
N GLY A 334 -0.83 -7.26 -13.39
CA GLY A 334 -2.12 -7.24 -12.72
C GLY A 334 -3.11 -8.24 -13.33
N THR A 335 -3.12 -8.39 -14.66
CA THR A 335 -3.97 -9.37 -15.34
C THR A 335 -3.53 -10.80 -15.05
N ILE A 336 -2.21 -11.07 -15.10
CA ILE A 336 -1.64 -12.38 -14.74
C ILE A 336 -1.98 -12.72 -13.29
N ALA A 337 -1.71 -11.81 -12.34
CA ALA A 337 -1.96 -12.05 -10.92
C ALA A 337 -3.42 -12.38 -10.63
N MET A 338 -4.36 -11.64 -11.22
CA MET A 338 -5.80 -11.89 -11.08
C MET A 338 -6.19 -13.29 -11.58
N VAL A 339 -5.77 -13.65 -12.80
CA VAL A 339 -6.10 -14.96 -13.40
C VAL A 339 -5.40 -16.09 -12.65
N LEU A 340 -4.17 -15.86 -12.18
CA LEU A 340 -3.43 -16.82 -11.39
C LEU A 340 -4.08 -17.07 -10.04
N ASP A 341 -4.53 -16.02 -9.33
CA ASP A 341 -5.19 -16.21 -8.03
C ASP A 341 -6.48 -17.04 -8.18
N GLU A 342 -7.23 -16.88 -9.28
CA GLU A 342 -8.43 -17.70 -9.55
C GLU A 342 -8.11 -19.17 -9.89
N HIS A 343 -6.98 -19.44 -10.54
CA HIS A 343 -6.64 -20.75 -11.10
C HIS A 343 -5.42 -21.42 -10.45
N ARG A 344 -4.86 -20.85 -9.38
CA ARG A 344 -3.61 -21.29 -8.73
C ARG A 344 -3.65 -22.76 -8.33
N GLY A 345 -4.71 -23.14 -7.63
CA GLY A 345 -4.92 -24.51 -7.15
C GLY A 345 -5.03 -25.51 -8.29
N MET A 346 -5.69 -25.15 -9.40
CA MET A 346 -5.80 -25.98 -10.59
C MET A 346 -4.42 -26.17 -11.25
N LEU A 347 -3.66 -25.10 -11.44
CA LEU A 347 -2.34 -25.16 -12.06
C LEU A 347 -1.40 -26.09 -11.29
N VAL A 348 -1.35 -25.96 -9.96
CA VAL A 348 -0.50 -26.82 -9.11
C VAL A 348 -1.00 -28.26 -9.11
N ALA A 349 -2.32 -28.48 -9.03
CA ALA A 349 -2.89 -29.83 -9.02
C ALA A 349 -2.61 -30.60 -10.32
N GLU A 350 -2.71 -29.94 -11.47
CA GLU A 350 -2.56 -30.58 -12.78
C GLU A 350 -1.10 -30.65 -13.26
N PHE A 351 -0.31 -29.59 -13.02
CA PHE A 351 1.04 -29.47 -13.59
C PHE A 351 2.16 -29.60 -12.56
N GLY A 352 1.86 -29.68 -11.25
CA GLY A 352 2.83 -29.93 -10.19
C GLY A 352 3.98 -28.91 -10.11
N GLU A 353 5.21 -29.41 -9.97
CA GLU A 353 6.43 -28.60 -9.76
C GLU A 353 6.65 -27.50 -10.84
N PRO A 354 6.46 -27.74 -12.15
CA PRO A 354 6.50 -26.68 -13.16
C PRO A 354 5.58 -25.48 -12.87
N ALA A 355 4.33 -25.72 -12.46
CA ALA A 355 3.39 -24.65 -12.11
C ALA A 355 3.82 -23.94 -10.83
N GLU A 356 4.20 -24.67 -9.78
CA GLU A 356 4.69 -24.06 -8.54
C GLU A 356 5.89 -23.13 -8.79
N LYS A 357 6.83 -23.57 -9.64
CA LYS A 357 8.00 -22.78 -10.00
C LYS A 357 7.63 -21.53 -10.81
N PHE A 358 6.72 -21.64 -11.77
CA PHE A 358 6.23 -20.50 -12.53
C PHE A 358 5.53 -19.48 -11.62
N LEU A 359 4.56 -19.93 -10.82
CA LEU A 359 3.83 -19.10 -9.85
C LEU A 359 4.79 -18.37 -8.92
N ARG A 360 5.81 -19.06 -8.42
CA ARG A 360 6.85 -18.46 -7.57
C ARG A 360 7.56 -17.30 -8.25
N TYR A 361 7.97 -17.44 -9.51
CA TYR A 361 8.65 -16.35 -10.20
C TYR A 361 7.71 -15.19 -10.55
N VAL A 362 6.42 -15.45 -10.80
CA VAL A 362 5.42 -14.38 -10.96
C VAL A 362 5.27 -13.60 -9.65
N ASP A 363 5.11 -14.30 -8.51
CA ASP A 363 5.03 -13.69 -7.18
C ASP A 363 6.29 -12.85 -6.87
N ILE A 364 7.47 -13.34 -7.26
CA ILE A 364 8.74 -12.58 -7.12
C ILE A 364 8.74 -11.32 -7.99
N VAL A 365 8.34 -11.42 -9.26
CA VAL A 365 8.31 -10.26 -10.16
C VAL A 365 7.33 -9.20 -9.65
N ASP A 366 6.12 -9.61 -9.28
CA ASP A 366 5.11 -8.72 -8.71
C ASP A 366 5.66 -8.01 -7.47
N ARG A 367 6.28 -8.77 -6.56
CA ARG A 367 6.78 -8.22 -5.30
C ARG A 367 7.98 -7.28 -5.47
N VAL A 368 8.95 -7.65 -6.28
CA VAL A 368 10.12 -6.80 -6.58
C VAL A 368 9.66 -5.50 -7.23
N THR A 369 8.69 -5.59 -8.14
CA THR A 369 8.09 -4.44 -8.80
C THR A 369 7.37 -3.53 -7.82
N MET A 370 6.58 -4.10 -6.90
CA MET A 370 5.84 -3.37 -5.88
C MET A 370 6.78 -2.65 -4.90
N ILE A 371 7.86 -3.31 -4.46
CA ILE A 371 8.83 -2.73 -3.52
C ILE A 371 9.64 -1.61 -4.17
N TYR A 372 10.27 -1.88 -5.31
CA TYR A 372 11.30 -1.01 -5.87
C TYR A 372 10.77 -0.06 -6.95
N GLY A 373 9.57 -0.31 -7.45
CA GLY A 373 9.00 0.35 -8.63
C GLY A 373 9.72 -0.05 -9.91
N TYR A 374 9.01 -0.05 -11.03
CA TYR A 374 9.52 -0.44 -12.35
C TYR A 374 10.84 0.26 -12.75
N THR A 375 10.99 1.53 -12.40
CA THR A 375 12.13 2.35 -12.85
C THR A 375 13.48 1.96 -12.25
N ARG A 376 13.52 1.47 -11.01
CA ARG A 376 14.77 1.04 -10.37
C ARG A 376 15.18 -0.37 -10.74
N VAL A 377 14.22 -1.23 -11.08
CA VAL A 377 14.48 -2.66 -11.29
C VAL A 377 14.91 -2.96 -12.73
N ALA A 378 14.87 -2.02 -13.69
CA ALA A 378 15.11 -2.32 -15.10
C ALA A 378 16.42 -3.09 -15.41
N VAL A 379 17.48 -2.92 -14.60
CA VAL A 379 18.74 -3.68 -14.75
C VAL A 379 18.66 -5.07 -14.11
N ASP A 380 18.13 -5.18 -12.89
CA ASP A 380 18.13 -6.42 -12.10
C ASP A 380 16.95 -7.34 -12.47
N LEU A 381 15.87 -6.76 -13.00
CA LEU A 381 14.68 -7.47 -13.48
C LEU A 381 15.05 -8.44 -14.60
N TYR A 382 16.10 -8.16 -15.38
CA TYR A 382 16.52 -9.05 -16.46
C TYR A 382 16.82 -10.47 -15.96
N ARG A 383 17.45 -10.61 -14.79
CA ARG A 383 17.71 -11.92 -14.19
C ARG A 383 16.39 -12.61 -13.81
N VAL A 384 15.47 -11.89 -13.18
CA VAL A 384 14.16 -12.41 -12.76
C VAL A 384 13.33 -12.82 -13.97
N ILE A 385 13.26 -11.97 -14.99
CA ILE A 385 12.58 -12.22 -16.27
C ILE A 385 13.16 -13.44 -16.96
N THR A 386 14.49 -13.62 -16.95
CA THR A 386 15.13 -14.79 -17.54
C THR A 386 14.69 -16.07 -16.82
N GLN A 387 14.60 -16.05 -15.49
CA GLN A 387 14.09 -17.19 -14.73
C GLN A 387 12.59 -17.40 -14.92
N LEU A 388 11.80 -16.33 -14.99
CA LEU A 388 10.37 -16.38 -15.31
C LEU A 388 10.15 -17.01 -16.69
N ARG A 389 10.90 -16.59 -17.71
CA ARG A 389 10.87 -17.17 -19.06
C ARG A 389 11.18 -18.65 -19.05
N LYS A 390 12.20 -19.06 -18.29
CA LYS A 390 12.56 -20.47 -18.13
C LYS A 390 11.44 -21.26 -17.46
N ALA A 391 10.90 -20.76 -16.35
CA ALA A 391 9.81 -21.41 -15.62
C ALA A 391 8.52 -21.48 -16.46
N TYR A 392 8.21 -20.43 -17.21
CA TYR A 392 7.09 -20.41 -18.15
C TYR A 392 7.27 -21.43 -19.28
N GLY A 393 8.48 -21.56 -19.84
CA GLY A 393 8.78 -22.60 -20.83
C GLY A 393 8.63 -24.02 -20.28
N GLU A 394 9.02 -24.25 -19.03
CA GLU A 394 8.82 -25.53 -18.34
C GLU A 394 7.32 -25.81 -18.09
N LEU A 395 6.54 -24.80 -17.66
CA LEU A 395 5.09 -24.91 -17.52
C LEU A 395 4.42 -25.23 -18.85
N ARG A 396 4.77 -24.52 -19.93
CA ARG A 396 4.21 -24.76 -21.26
C ARG A 396 4.51 -26.18 -21.75
N ALA A 397 5.73 -26.67 -21.54
CA ALA A 397 6.08 -28.05 -21.88
C ALA A 397 5.26 -29.08 -21.07
N ALA A 398 4.95 -28.78 -19.80
CA ALA A 398 4.07 -29.62 -18.98
C ALA A 398 2.62 -29.60 -19.47
N VAL A 399 2.09 -28.43 -19.85
CA VAL A 399 0.76 -28.28 -20.46
C VAL A 399 0.66 -29.08 -21.76
N ASP A 400 1.66 -28.97 -22.64
CA ASP A 400 1.69 -29.69 -23.93
C ASP A 400 1.81 -31.22 -23.75
N ALA A 401 2.41 -31.66 -22.64
CA ALA A 401 2.59 -33.08 -22.31
C ALA A 401 1.41 -33.70 -21.53
N ALA A 402 0.42 -32.91 -21.11
CA ALA A 402 -0.72 -33.41 -20.36
C ALA A 402 -1.62 -34.28 -21.25
N ASP A 403 -1.76 -35.57 -20.89
CA ASP A 403 -2.59 -36.54 -21.63
C ASP A 403 -4.10 -36.32 -21.39
N ALA A 404 -4.47 -35.69 -20.26
CA ALA A 404 -5.85 -35.39 -19.93
C ALA A 404 -6.27 -34.08 -20.60
N PRO A 405 -7.39 -34.06 -21.35
CA PRO A 405 -7.90 -32.80 -21.88
C PRO A 405 -8.36 -31.93 -20.71
N LEU A 406 -7.75 -30.76 -20.58
CA LEU A 406 -8.22 -29.70 -19.68
C LEU A 406 -9.68 -29.34 -20.01
N SER A 407 -10.41 -28.84 -19.02
CA SER A 407 -11.73 -28.28 -19.29
C SER A 407 -11.61 -27.09 -20.26
N THR A 408 -12.71 -26.72 -20.93
CA THR A 408 -12.72 -25.56 -21.84
C THR A 408 -12.37 -24.27 -21.10
N GLU A 409 -12.79 -24.16 -19.83
CA GLU A 409 -12.47 -23.03 -18.95
C GLU A 409 -10.99 -23.01 -18.58
N ASP A 410 -10.44 -24.13 -18.12
CA ASP A 410 -9.01 -24.24 -17.75
C ASP A 410 -8.11 -24.01 -18.97
N THR A 411 -8.51 -24.51 -20.14
CA THR A 411 -7.79 -24.26 -21.40
C THR A 411 -7.74 -22.77 -21.70
N ALA A 412 -8.86 -22.05 -21.54
CA ALA A 412 -8.92 -20.61 -21.77
C ALA A 412 -8.09 -19.84 -20.74
N ALA A 413 -8.09 -20.28 -19.48
CA ALA A 413 -7.27 -19.70 -18.41
C ALA A 413 -5.77 -19.86 -18.70
N VAL A 414 -5.31 -21.08 -19.01
CA VAL A 414 -3.91 -21.37 -19.36
C VAL A 414 -3.47 -20.58 -20.60
N GLN A 415 -4.32 -20.48 -21.62
CA GLN A 415 -4.05 -19.65 -22.80
C GLN A 415 -3.89 -18.18 -22.43
N ARG A 416 -4.81 -17.62 -21.62
CA ARG A 416 -4.74 -16.22 -21.18
C ARG A 416 -3.48 -15.94 -20.36
N ILE A 417 -3.12 -16.84 -19.43
CA ILE A 417 -1.87 -16.74 -18.66
C ILE A 417 -0.68 -16.73 -19.62
N GLY A 418 -0.69 -17.61 -20.62
CA GLY A 418 0.35 -17.67 -21.63
C GLY A 418 0.49 -16.39 -22.43
N ASP A 419 -0.62 -15.88 -22.99
CA ASP A 419 -0.63 -14.67 -23.81
C ASP A 419 -0.15 -13.44 -23.03
N GLU A 420 -0.58 -13.26 -21.77
CA GLU A 420 -0.13 -12.13 -20.95
C GLU A 420 1.31 -12.30 -20.46
N THR A 421 1.76 -13.53 -20.19
CA THR A 421 3.16 -13.79 -19.82
C THR A 421 4.08 -13.48 -21.00
N GLU A 422 3.75 -13.93 -22.21
CA GLU A 422 4.53 -13.60 -23.42
C GLU A 422 4.54 -12.09 -23.67
N ARG A 423 3.39 -11.40 -23.49
CA ARG A 423 3.35 -9.93 -23.56
C ARG A 423 4.29 -9.27 -22.55
N LEU A 424 4.32 -9.76 -21.30
CA LEU A 424 5.23 -9.27 -20.27
C LEU A 424 6.70 -9.52 -20.65
N LEU A 425 7.03 -10.70 -21.17
CA LEU A 425 8.37 -11.08 -21.60
C LEU A 425 8.85 -10.28 -22.82
N ASP A 426 7.99 -10.05 -23.80
CA ASP A 426 8.29 -9.20 -24.97
C ASP A 426 8.55 -7.76 -24.53
N THR A 427 7.68 -7.26 -23.65
CA THR A 427 7.80 -5.92 -23.07
C THR A 427 9.12 -5.77 -22.32
N ALA A 428 9.57 -6.81 -21.60
CA ALA A 428 10.87 -6.86 -20.96
C ALA A 428 12.06 -6.84 -21.95
N ASP A 429 11.98 -7.60 -23.04
CA ASP A 429 13.03 -7.63 -24.07
C ASP A 429 13.19 -6.27 -24.77
N GLU A 430 12.08 -5.55 -24.99
CA GLU A 430 12.10 -4.19 -25.53
C GLU A 430 12.93 -3.23 -24.64
N ILE A 431 12.80 -3.34 -23.31
CA ILE A 431 13.59 -2.54 -22.34
C ILE A 431 15.06 -2.91 -22.41
N ALA A 432 15.36 -4.20 -22.34
CA ALA A 432 16.73 -4.70 -22.32
C ALA A 432 17.45 -4.28 -23.61
N GLY A 433 16.77 -4.38 -24.75
CA GLY A 433 17.23 -3.90 -26.04
C GLY A 433 17.45 -2.39 -26.07
N ALA A 434 16.53 -1.60 -25.52
CA ALA A 434 16.71 -0.16 -25.39
C ALA A 434 17.95 0.17 -24.55
N HIS A 435 18.12 -0.47 -23.38
CA HIS A 435 19.24 -0.23 -22.46
C HIS A 435 20.58 -0.57 -23.12
N ALA A 436 20.65 -1.70 -23.82
CA ALA A 436 21.83 -2.12 -24.55
C ALA A 436 22.20 -1.16 -25.71
N ALA A 437 21.22 -0.51 -26.33
CA ALA A 437 21.45 0.46 -27.40
C ALA A 437 22.10 1.77 -26.90
N GLY A 438 22.10 2.00 -25.58
CA GLY A 438 22.58 3.24 -24.97
C GLY A 438 21.74 4.46 -25.35
N PRO A 439 21.94 5.62 -24.69
CA PRO A 439 21.35 6.87 -25.17
C PRO A 439 21.86 7.12 -26.60
N PRO A 440 20.99 7.48 -27.56
CA PRO A 440 21.43 7.81 -28.91
C PRO A 440 22.50 8.88 -28.78
N GLY A 441 23.74 8.52 -29.15
CA GLY A 441 24.93 9.30 -28.83
C GLY A 441 24.67 10.76 -29.14
N ALA A 442 24.77 11.61 -28.11
CA ALA A 442 24.57 13.04 -28.26
C ALA A 442 25.43 13.49 -29.44
N ALA A 443 24.78 13.78 -30.58
CA ALA A 443 25.48 14.17 -31.78
C ALA A 443 26.39 15.34 -31.39
N ALA A 444 27.70 15.13 -31.57
CA ALA A 444 28.71 16.09 -31.18
C ALA A 444 28.29 17.46 -31.70
N SER A 445 27.97 18.39 -30.79
CA SER A 445 27.70 19.77 -31.18
C SER A 445 28.90 20.26 -31.99
N PRO A 446 28.70 20.77 -33.22
CA PRO A 446 29.80 21.25 -34.02
C PRO A 446 30.54 22.34 -33.23
N ALA A 447 31.85 22.19 -33.12
CA ALA A 447 32.73 23.07 -32.37
C ALA A 447 32.51 24.54 -32.77
N GLY A 448 31.79 25.28 -31.93
CA GLY A 448 31.66 26.74 -32.03
C GLY A 448 33.02 27.37 -31.76
N THR A 449 33.53 28.08 -32.76
CA THR A 449 34.74 28.90 -32.67
C THR A 449 34.60 29.93 -31.56
N ALA A 450 35.52 29.90 -30.60
CA ALA A 450 35.60 30.83 -29.49
C ALA A 450 35.89 32.27 -29.97
N ALA A 451 34.95 33.19 -29.75
CA ALA A 451 35.20 34.62 -29.79
C ALA A 451 35.37 35.16 -28.37
N SER A 452 36.47 35.88 -28.14
CA SER A 452 36.84 36.51 -26.86
C SER A 452 35.81 37.53 -26.37
N PRO A 453 35.62 37.68 -25.04
CA PRO A 453 34.76 38.72 -24.48
C PRO A 453 35.50 40.06 -24.42
N ALA A 454 34.90 41.11 -24.98
CA ALA A 454 35.29 42.50 -24.74
C ALA A 454 34.50 43.07 -23.56
N THR A 455 35.24 43.71 -22.66
CA THR A 455 34.85 44.42 -21.42
C THR A 455 33.78 45.49 -21.64
N PRO A 456 32.85 45.72 -20.67
CA PRO A 456 31.72 46.62 -20.82
C PRO A 456 32.08 48.10 -20.56
N ALA A 457 31.54 48.99 -21.38
CA ALA A 457 31.50 50.43 -21.12
C ALA A 457 30.13 50.85 -20.57
N ALA A 458 30.15 51.65 -19.51
CA ALA A 458 28.99 52.21 -18.82
C ALA A 458 28.18 53.19 -19.70
N PRO A 459 26.84 53.32 -19.48
CA PRO A 459 26.11 54.47 -20.00
C PRO A 459 25.80 55.50 -18.90
N ALA A 460 26.08 56.75 -19.26
CA ALA A 460 25.69 57.97 -18.57
C ALA A 460 24.20 58.28 -18.77
N ALA A 461 23.66 59.03 -17.82
CA ALA A 461 22.30 59.54 -17.78
C ALA A 461 22.03 60.64 -18.84
N ALA A 462 20.82 60.66 -19.43
CA ALA A 462 20.03 61.88 -19.67
C ALA A 462 18.61 61.57 -20.22
N ALA A 463 17.63 62.16 -19.52
CA ALA A 463 16.43 62.87 -20.01
C ALA A 463 15.38 62.18 -20.92
N SER A 464 14.26 61.85 -20.27
CA SER A 464 12.87 62.27 -20.55
C SER A 464 12.40 62.58 -21.97
N THR A 465 11.40 61.82 -22.43
CA THR A 465 10.17 62.39 -23.01
C THR A 465 8.97 61.51 -22.68
N VAL A 466 7.91 62.17 -22.23
CA VAL A 466 6.58 61.64 -21.92
C VAL A 466 5.82 61.48 -23.24
N ASP A 467 5.24 60.31 -23.49
CA ASP A 467 3.94 60.26 -24.17
C ASP A 467 3.12 59.04 -23.75
N SER A 468 1.82 59.25 -23.72
CA SER A 468 0.80 58.46 -23.03
C SER A 468 0.24 57.38 -23.96
N GLY A 469 0.01 56.17 -23.44
CA GLY A 469 -0.63 55.10 -24.19
C GLY A 469 -1.08 53.96 -23.29
N ALA A 470 -2.39 53.71 -23.29
CA ALA A 470 -3.11 52.88 -22.35
C ALA A 470 -2.71 51.39 -22.31
N ALA A 471 -3.00 50.81 -21.15
CA ALA A 471 -2.89 49.41 -20.77
C ALA A 471 -3.43 48.41 -21.80
N LEU A 472 -2.72 47.28 -21.94
CA LEU A 472 -3.29 45.94 -21.96
C LEU A 472 -2.24 44.96 -21.42
N TRP A 473 -2.52 44.43 -20.24
CA TRP A 473 -1.78 43.35 -19.60
C TRP A 473 -1.77 42.11 -20.49
N GLN A 474 -0.59 41.64 -20.90
CA GLN A 474 -0.42 40.26 -21.37
C GLN A 474 -0.01 39.39 -20.16
N PRO A 475 -0.79 38.36 -19.78
CA PRO A 475 -0.32 37.39 -18.81
C PRO A 475 0.76 36.51 -19.46
N MET A 476 1.88 36.35 -18.75
CA MET A 476 2.90 35.36 -19.12
C MET A 476 2.31 33.94 -19.04
N PRO A 477 2.72 33.01 -19.92
CA PRO A 477 2.33 31.61 -19.77
C PRO A 477 2.95 31.07 -18.47
N GLY A 478 2.10 30.67 -17.53
CA GLY A 478 2.52 29.89 -16.38
C GLY A 478 3.13 28.56 -16.83
N PRO A 479 3.97 27.92 -15.99
CA PRO A 479 4.48 26.58 -16.29
C PRO A 479 3.32 25.61 -16.53
N PRO A 480 3.50 24.60 -17.41
CA PRO A 480 2.46 23.60 -17.66
C PRO A 480 2.08 22.93 -16.34
N ARG A 481 0.78 23.01 -16.00
CA ARG A 481 0.18 22.25 -14.90
C ARG A 481 0.35 20.77 -15.23
N ALA A 482 0.84 19.99 -14.27
CA ALA A 482 0.88 18.53 -14.37
C ALA A 482 -0.54 18.03 -14.69
N VAL A 483 -0.68 17.35 -15.83
CA VAL A 483 -1.89 16.66 -16.23
C VAL A 483 -1.92 15.36 -15.44
N ASN A 484 -2.94 15.17 -14.59
CA ASN A 484 -3.17 13.89 -13.93
C ASN A 484 -3.53 12.87 -15.02
N THR A 485 -2.63 11.94 -15.30
CA THR A 485 -2.88 10.85 -16.25
C THR A 485 -3.80 9.80 -15.61
N PRO A 486 -4.55 9.02 -16.43
CA PRO A 486 -5.52 8.03 -15.95
C PRO A 486 -5.02 7.00 -14.92
N ASP A 487 -3.69 6.82 -14.81
CA ASP A 487 -3.02 5.79 -14.02
C ASP A 487 -2.25 6.35 -12.81
N ASP A 488 -2.70 7.50 -12.28
CA ASP A 488 -2.21 8.01 -10.99
C ASP A 488 -2.64 7.06 -9.84
N PRO A 489 -1.70 6.39 -9.14
CA PRO A 489 -2.01 5.41 -8.11
C PRO A 489 -2.78 6.00 -6.92
N THR A 490 -2.62 7.30 -6.66
CA THR A 490 -3.38 8.00 -5.61
C THR A 490 -4.87 8.06 -5.94
N LEU A 491 -5.23 7.97 -7.22
CA LEU A 491 -6.59 7.95 -7.73
C LEU A 491 -7.30 6.62 -7.44
N ALA A 492 -6.60 5.50 -7.59
CA ALA A 492 -7.14 4.15 -7.41
C ALA A 492 -7.47 3.89 -5.93
N ASP A 493 -6.57 4.26 -5.02
CA ASP A 493 -6.77 4.17 -3.56
C ASP A 493 -7.94 5.04 -3.09
N ARG A 494 -8.11 6.19 -3.73
CA ARG A 494 -9.20 7.12 -3.44
C ARG A 494 -10.53 6.63 -3.98
N VAL A 495 -10.54 5.89 -5.10
CA VAL A 495 -11.73 5.20 -5.59
C VAL A 495 -12.09 3.99 -4.69
N ALA A 496 -11.12 3.30 -4.09
CA ALA A 496 -11.37 2.19 -3.17
C ALA A 496 -12.09 2.63 -1.87
N LYS A 497 -11.82 3.85 -1.39
CA LYS A 497 -12.51 4.51 -0.26
C LYS A 497 -14.01 4.80 -0.51
N LEU A 498 -14.51 4.51 -1.72
CA LEU A 498 -15.92 4.62 -2.07
C LEU A 498 -16.76 3.38 -1.66
N LYS A 499 -16.18 2.33 -1.08
CA LYS A 499 -16.96 1.19 -0.57
C LYS A 499 -17.68 1.59 0.74
N PRO A 500 -19.00 1.36 0.88
CA PRO A 500 -19.70 1.61 2.14
C PRO A 500 -19.33 0.54 3.19
N GLY A 501 -19.17 0.95 4.47
CA GLY A 501 -19.03 0.02 5.60
C GLY A 501 -20.35 -0.70 5.96
N GLU A 502 -20.27 -1.74 6.80
CA GLU A 502 -21.41 -2.58 7.19
C GLU A 502 -22.57 -1.81 7.88
N ASP A 503 -22.27 -0.67 8.51
CA ASP A 503 -23.24 0.15 9.25
C ASP A 503 -23.86 1.29 8.42
N TYR A 504 -23.67 1.31 7.09
CA TYR A 504 -24.19 2.39 6.25
C TYR A 504 -25.74 2.33 6.19
N ASP A 505 -26.43 3.24 6.88
CA ASP A 505 -27.89 3.33 6.81
C ASP A 505 -28.36 3.89 5.46
N TYR A 506 -28.70 2.93 4.62
CA TYR A 506 -29.20 3.03 3.28
C TYR A 506 -30.61 3.66 3.12
N THR A 507 -31.32 3.98 4.21
CA THR A 507 -32.74 4.36 4.15
C THR A 507 -33.00 5.86 3.94
N VAL A 508 -32.02 6.74 4.12
CA VAL A 508 -32.23 8.19 4.34
C VAL A 508 -31.80 9.11 3.17
N THR A 509 -32.11 8.78 1.91
CA THR A 509 -31.59 9.56 0.75
C THR A 509 -32.14 10.98 0.55
N ASP A 510 -33.20 11.41 1.24
CA ASP A 510 -33.66 12.82 1.15
C ASP A 510 -32.95 13.73 2.17
N ASP A 511 -32.54 13.21 3.34
CA ASP A 511 -31.73 13.96 4.33
C ASP A 511 -30.23 14.00 3.94
N MET A 512 -29.78 13.10 3.06
CA MET A 512 -28.46 13.14 2.40
C MET A 512 -28.22 14.39 1.53
N ARG A 513 -29.23 15.26 1.36
CA ARG A 513 -29.07 16.57 0.72
C ARG A 513 -28.54 17.64 1.65
N ASP A 514 -28.56 17.43 2.97
CA ASP A 514 -27.97 18.36 3.92
C ASP A 514 -26.48 18.04 4.13
N PRO A 515 -25.56 18.82 3.52
CA PRO A 515 -24.11 18.60 3.68
C PRO A 515 -23.64 18.84 5.11
N VAL A 516 -24.43 19.48 5.98
CA VAL A 516 -24.10 19.70 7.39
C VAL A 516 -24.34 18.44 8.22
N ALA A 517 -25.35 17.63 7.86
CA ALA A 517 -25.68 16.41 8.58
C ALA A 517 -24.79 15.21 8.22
N HIS A 518 -24.13 15.26 7.05
CA HIS A 518 -23.42 14.11 6.47
C HIS A 518 -22.07 14.52 5.86
N ARG A 519 -21.07 14.70 6.73
CA ARG A 519 -19.69 15.08 6.35
C ARG A 519 -19.06 14.09 5.36
N ASP A 520 -19.39 12.81 5.47
CA ASP A 520 -18.95 11.73 4.58
C ASP A 520 -19.38 11.96 3.11
N ILE A 521 -20.55 12.54 2.89
CA ILE A 521 -21.07 12.84 1.54
C ILE A 521 -20.26 13.95 0.89
N VAL A 522 -19.91 15.00 1.65
CA VAL A 522 -19.10 16.12 1.15
C VAL A 522 -17.71 15.62 0.75
N GLU A 523 -17.09 14.80 1.60
CA GLU A 523 -15.80 14.19 1.34
C GLU A 523 -15.85 13.29 0.09
N ARG A 524 -16.89 12.46 -0.05
CA ARG A 524 -17.06 11.60 -1.23
C ARG A 524 -17.34 12.38 -2.53
N ARG A 525 -18.05 13.51 -2.47
CA ARG A 525 -18.23 14.38 -3.66
C ARG A 525 -16.92 15.04 -4.06
N ALA A 526 -16.15 15.51 -3.08
CA ALA A 526 -14.83 16.09 -3.32
C ALA A 526 -13.88 15.05 -3.93
N LEU A 527 -13.93 13.81 -3.44
CA LEU A 527 -13.19 12.67 -3.97
C LEU A 527 -13.55 12.37 -5.42
N ALA A 528 -14.85 12.27 -5.73
CA ALA A 528 -15.32 12.03 -7.09
C ALA A 528 -14.88 13.13 -8.06
N LEU A 529 -14.93 14.39 -7.63
CA LEU A 529 -14.42 15.51 -8.40
C LEU A 529 -12.92 15.38 -8.67
N GLU A 530 -12.13 15.08 -7.65
CA GLU A 530 -10.69 14.94 -7.83
C GLU A 530 -10.35 13.76 -8.74
N VAL A 531 -11.21 12.74 -8.78
CA VAL A 531 -11.01 11.56 -9.64
C VAL A 531 -11.29 11.83 -11.12
N MET A 532 -12.22 12.73 -11.42
CA MET A 532 -12.61 13.01 -12.81
C MET A 532 -11.58 13.93 -13.50
N SER A 533 -11.20 13.57 -14.72
CA SER A 533 -10.27 14.31 -15.59
C SER A 533 -10.99 14.98 -16.77
N ASP A 534 -10.35 15.91 -17.46
CA ASP A 534 -10.88 16.52 -18.69
C ASP A 534 -10.86 15.54 -19.88
N ASP A 535 -10.01 14.50 -19.84
CA ASP A 535 -9.80 13.52 -20.91
C ASP A 535 -9.56 12.09 -20.37
N GLY A 536 -9.36 11.12 -21.27
CA GLY A 536 -9.03 9.73 -20.91
C GLY A 536 -10.17 8.94 -20.24
N LEU A 537 -9.78 7.93 -19.46
CA LEU A 537 -10.70 6.95 -18.86
C LEU A 537 -11.55 7.52 -17.71
N ASN A 538 -11.11 8.60 -17.06
CA ASN A 538 -11.86 9.26 -15.99
C ASN A 538 -12.64 10.50 -16.47
N GLN A 539 -12.71 10.73 -17.78
CA GLN A 539 -13.52 11.79 -18.36
C GLN A 539 -15.00 11.62 -17.99
N PRO A 540 -15.69 12.65 -17.48
CA PRO A 540 -17.12 12.58 -17.18
C PRO A 540 -17.93 12.51 -18.47
N VAL A 541 -18.85 11.56 -18.54
CA VAL A 541 -19.68 11.29 -19.71
C VAL A 541 -21.16 11.16 -19.36
N LYS A 542 -22.01 11.65 -20.26
CA LYS A 542 -23.46 11.47 -20.21
C LYS A 542 -23.88 10.50 -21.29
N VAL A 543 -24.50 9.40 -20.87
CA VAL A 543 -25.13 8.44 -21.78
C VAL A 543 -26.62 8.73 -21.85
N VAL A 544 -27.15 8.89 -23.05
CA VAL A 544 -28.61 8.98 -23.29
C VAL A 544 -29.02 7.98 -24.36
N ALA A 545 -30.31 7.63 -24.41
CA ALA A 545 -30.82 6.79 -25.50
C ALA A 545 -30.65 7.51 -26.83
N LEU A 546 -30.30 6.79 -27.89
CA LEU A 546 -30.12 7.34 -29.24
C LEU A 546 -31.40 7.98 -29.79
N THR A 547 -32.57 7.55 -29.29
CA THR A 547 -33.88 8.14 -29.59
C THR A 547 -34.11 9.52 -28.97
N ALA A 548 -33.25 9.94 -28.03
CA ALA A 548 -33.32 11.27 -27.46
C ALA A 548 -32.81 12.33 -28.44
N GLU A 549 -33.44 13.50 -28.45
CA GLU A 549 -32.97 14.63 -29.25
C GLU A 549 -31.53 15.03 -28.86
N PRO A 550 -30.68 15.40 -29.84
CA PRO A 550 -29.37 15.96 -29.58
C PRO A 550 -29.44 17.15 -28.60
N ARG A 551 -28.48 17.24 -27.69
CA ARG A 551 -28.42 18.29 -26.66
C ARG A 551 -27.10 19.05 -26.74
N THR A 552 -27.16 20.34 -26.46
CA THR A 552 -25.98 21.20 -26.24
C THR A 552 -25.65 21.35 -24.76
N GLU A 553 -26.55 20.93 -23.88
CA GLU A 553 -26.39 20.95 -22.42
C GLU A 553 -27.11 19.75 -21.77
N THR A 554 -26.54 19.22 -20.69
CA THR A 554 -27.14 18.10 -19.94
C THR A 554 -27.04 18.32 -18.43
N GLY A 555 -28.03 17.78 -17.71
CA GLY A 555 -27.95 17.54 -16.27
C GLY A 555 -28.25 16.07 -15.95
N GLY A 556 -28.56 15.79 -14.70
CA GLY A 556 -28.92 14.46 -14.22
C GLY A 556 -27.73 13.51 -14.18
N ASP A 557 -28.00 12.20 -14.33
CA ASP A 557 -27.01 11.16 -14.03
C ASP A 557 -25.88 11.09 -15.06
N ILE A 558 -24.63 11.11 -14.61
CA ILE A 558 -23.40 10.99 -15.38
C ILE A 558 -22.54 9.85 -14.81
N THR A 559 -21.59 9.36 -15.60
CA THR A 559 -20.58 8.39 -15.17
C THR A 559 -19.23 8.77 -15.78
N THR A 560 -18.22 7.90 -15.74
CA THR A 560 -16.92 8.13 -16.39
C THR A 560 -16.69 7.20 -17.59
N ALA A 561 -15.84 7.65 -18.52
CA ALA A 561 -15.49 7.00 -19.77
C ALA A 561 -15.12 5.51 -19.62
N LYS A 562 -14.37 5.12 -18.58
CA LYS A 562 -13.94 3.74 -18.31
C LYS A 562 -15.09 2.76 -18.14
N PHE A 563 -16.26 3.25 -17.72
CA PHE A 563 -17.45 2.43 -17.56
C PHE A 563 -18.31 2.37 -18.82
N VAL A 564 -17.93 3.08 -19.88
CA VAL A 564 -18.69 3.14 -21.13
C VAL A 564 -17.92 2.52 -22.29
N LEU A 565 -16.62 2.77 -22.37
CA LEU A 565 -15.78 2.29 -23.47
C LEU A 565 -15.77 0.77 -23.58
N GLY A 566 -15.82 0.28 -24.82
CA GLY A 566 -15.82 -1.15 -25.13
C GLY A 566 -17.16 -1.85 -24.86
N ARG A 567 -18.13 -1.18 -24.23
CA ARG A 567 -19.45 -1.75 -23.93
C ARG A 567 -20.46 -1.46 -25.02
N THR A 568 -21.27 -2.44 -25.33
CA THR A 568 -22.43 -2.35 -26.20
C THR A 568 -23.58 -1.61 -25.50
N PRO A 569 -24.52 -1.00 -26.24
CA PRO A 569 -25.69 -0.35 -25.64
C PRO A 569 -26.53 -1.26 -24.74
N GLU A 570 -26.55 -2.58 -25.00
CA GLU A 570 -27.20 -3.59 -24.18
C GLU A 570 -26.51 -3.76 -22.81
N GLU A 571 -25.19 -3.85 -22.80
CA GLU A 571 -24.40 -3.88 -21.57
C GLU A 571 -24.55 -2.58 -20.79
N LEU A 572 -24.56 -1.43 -21.48
CA LEU A 572 -24.83 -0.13 -20.87
C LEU A 572 -26.23 -0.07 -20.27
N ALA A 573 -27.24 -0.63 -20.93
CA ALA A 573 -28.60 -0.72 -20.40
C ALA A 573 -28.65 -1.51 -19.09
N ALA A 574 -27.88 -2.60 -19.01
CA ALA A 574 -27.79 -3.46 -17.83
C ALA A 574 -27.12 -2.73 -16.65
N ILE A 575 -25.92 -2.17 -16.85
CA ILE A 575 -25.13 -1.57 -15.76
C ILE A 575 -25.61 -0.17 -15.35
N LEU A 576 -26.17 0.62 -16.28
CA LEU A 576 -26.67 1.96 -16.01
C LEU A 576 -28.17 1.97 -15.67
N GLY A 577 -28.87 0.85 -15.88
CA GLY A 577 -30.27 0.66 -15.50
C GLY A 577 -31.26 1.40 -16.38
N VAL A 578 -30.91 1.61 -17.66
CA VAL A 578 -31.73 2.36 -18.61
C VAL A 578 -32.13 1.45 -19.77
N ALA A 579 -33.33 0.87 -19.68
CA ALA A 579 -33.81 -0.13 -20.63
C ALA A 579 -33.83 0.37 -22.09
N ASP A 580 -34.01 1.67 -22.33
CA ASP A 580 -34.05 2.23 -23.69
C ASP A 580 -32.68 2.26 -24.40
N PHE A 581 -31.58 2.03 -23.68
CA PHE A 581 -30.24 2.00 -24.27
C PHE A 581 -30.06 0.83 -25.25
N VAL A 582 -30.86 -0.24 -25.16
CA VAL A 582 -30.86 -1.34 -26.15
C VAL A 582 -31.20 -0.90 -27.58
N LYS A 583 -31.75 0.31 -27.76
CA LYS A 583 -32.03 0.92 -29.08
C LYS A 583 -30.85 1.74 -29.61
N GLY A 584 -29.69 1.67 -28.96
CA GLY A 584 -28.53 2.50 -29.19
C GLY A 584 -28.44 3.62 -28.16
N VAL A 585 -27.24 4.17 -28.01
CA VAL A 585 -26.96 5.29 -27.12
C VAL A 585 -26.28 6.44 -27.86
N ARG A 586 -26.43 7.64 -27.32
CA ARG A 586 -25.58 8.79 -27.64
C ARG A 586 -24.78 9.14 -26.40
N ILE A 587 -23.46 9.22 -26.54
CA ILE A 587 -22.53 9.50 -25.46
C ILE A 587 -21.99 10.91 -25.63
N TYR A 588 -22.22 11.76 -24.64
CA TYR A 588 -21.68 13.12 -24.60
C TYR A 588 -20.51 13.19 -23.63
N ARG A 589 -19.45 13.90 -24.03
CA ARG A 589 -18.37 14.31 -23.12
C ARG A 589 -18.74 15.61 -22.42
N LEU A 590 -18.37 15.69 -21.16
CA LEU A 590 -18.62 16.86 -20.31
C LEU A 590 -17.30 17.56 -20.03
N ASP A 591 -17.34 18.89 -20.05
CA ASP A 591 -16.23 19.72 -19.58
C ASP A 591 -16.14 19.59 -18.05
N ARG A 592 -15.07 18.94 -17.57
CA ARG A 592 -14.87 18.68 -16.14
C ARG A 592 -14.77 19.98 -15.35
N SER A 593 -14.28 21.08 -15.94
CA SER A 593 -14.22 22.40 -15.29
C SER A 593 -15.60 22.98 -14.93
N LYS A 594 -16.69 22.48 -15.52
CA LYS A 594 -18.06 22.88 -15.23
C LYS A 594 -18.73 22.05 -14.14
N ILE A 595 -18.09 20.99 -13.67
CA ILE A 595 -18.58 20.14 -12.60
C ILE A 595 -17.98 20.63 -11.27
N THR A 596 -18.83 21.09 -10.36
CA THR A 596 -18.45 21.65 -9.06
C THR A 596 -19.02 20.81 -7.93
N LEU A 597 -18.53 21.02 -6.71
CA LEU A 597 -19.05 20.33 -5.52
C LEU A 597 -20.53 20.66 -5.27
N GLU A 598 -20.93 21.86 -5.64
CA GLU A 598 -22.29 22.38 -5.49
C GLU A 598 -23.27 21.74 -6.48
N ASN A 599 -22.80 21.44 -7.70
CA ASN A 599 -23.65 20.86 -8.74
C ASN A 599 -23.53 19.33 -8.89
N LEU A 600 -22.57 18.71 -8.22
CA LEU A 600 -22.39 17.25 -8.20
C LEU A 600 -23.04 16.63 -6.96
N ASN A 601 -24.12 15.87 -7.16
CA ASN A 601 -24.77 15.11 -6.11
C ASN A 601 -24.45 13.62 -6.24
N LEU A 602 -24.06 12.99 -5.14
CA LEU A 602 -23.93 11.54 -5.09
C LEU A 602 -25.33 10.91 -5.10
N ARG A 603 -25.63 10.14 -6.15
CA ARG A 603 -26.75 9.22 -6.11
C ARG A 603 -26.21 7.86 -5.79
N GLY A 604 -26.26 7.49 -4.51
CA GLY A 604 -25.99 6.16 -3.97
C GLY A 604 -24.81 5.42 -4.61
N LEU A 605 -23.78 5.13 -3.83
CA LEU A 605 -22.73 4.17 -4.23
C LEU A 605 -23.24 2.73 -4.45
N THR A 606 -24.56 2.57 -4.43
CA THR A 606 -25.23 1.32 -4.66
C THR A 606 -24.89 0.88 -6.07
N GLN A 607 -24.19 -0.25 -6.16
CA GLN A 607 -23.95 -1.03 -7.38
C GLN A 607 -25.27 -1.56 -7.98
N SER A 608 -26.39 -0.85 -7.82
CA SER A 608 -27.69 -1.09 -8.42
C SER A 608 -27.85 -0.17 -9.62
N PRO A 609 -28.18 -0.74 -10.79
CA PRO A 609 -28.45 0.02 -12.00
C PRO A 609 -29.50 1.14 -11.80
N ALA A 610 -29.28 2.29 -12.45
CA ALA A 610 -30.02 3.56 -12.32
C ALA A 610 -29.81 4.36 -11.02
N GLY A 611 -28.81 4.00 -10.21
CA GLY A 611 -28.47 4.71 -8.98
C GLY A 611 -29.60 4.71 -7.95
N LYS A 612 -30.53 3.76 -8.08
CA LYS A 612 -31.68 3.61 -7.18
C LYS A 612 -31.30 2.67 -6.06
N HIS A 613 -31.53 3.10 -4.84
CA HIS A 613 -31.33 2.29 -3.67
C HIS A 613 -32.04 0.92 -3.79
N PRO A 614 -31.38 -0.22 -3.53
CA PRO A 614 -32.01 -1.54 -3.64
C PRO A 614 -33.29 -1.68 -2.82
N ALA A 615 -33.30 -1.17 -1.58
CA ALA A 615 -34.48 -1.17 -0.71
C ALA A 615 -35.66 -0.32 -1.24
N ARG A 616 -35.43 0.55 -2.24
CA ARG A 616 -36.48 1.35 -2.90
C ARG A 616 -36.83 0.79 -4.29
N SER A 617 -36.20 -0.29 -4.71
CA SER A 617 -36.47 -0.97 -5.97
C SER A 617 -37.45 -2.12 -5.74
N LYS A 618 -38.41 -2.30 -6.65
CA LYS A 618 -39.28 -3.48 -6.64
C LYS A 618 -38.42 -4.74 -6.87
N ALA A 619 -38.82 -5.88 -6.31
CA ALA A 619 -38.10 -7.14 -6.51
C ALA A 619 -37.86 -7.47 -8.00
N GLU A 620 -38.87 -7.24 -8.85
CA GLU A 620 -38.78 -7.38 -10.32
C GLU A 620 -37.66 -6.53 -10.94
N ASN A 621 -37.42 -5.33 -10.38
CA ASN A 621 -36.34 -4.46 -10.83
C ASN A 621 -34.97 -4.99 -10.37
N LEU A 622 -34.88 -5.52 -9.14
CA LEU A 622 -33.64 -6.11 -8.63
C LEU A 622 -33.27 -7.41 -9.33
N GLU A 623 -34.25 -8.18 -9.80
CA GLU A 623 -34.03 -9.36 -10.64
C GLU A 623 -33.48 -8.97 -12.01
N LYS A 624 -33.98 -7.87 -12.59
CA LYS A 624 -33.48 -7.33 -13.85
C LYS A 624 -32.14 -6.60 -13.72
N TRP A 625 -31.86 -6.05 -12.54
CA TRP A 625 -30.73 -5.18 -12.24
C TRP A 625 -30.14 -5.54 -10.87
N PRO A 626 -29.35 -6.64 -10.81
CA PRO A 626 -28.81 -7.14 -9.55
C PRO A 626 -27.91 -6.10 -8.87
N VAL A 627 -27.98 -6.05 -7.53
CA VAL A 627 -27.02 -5.31 -6.72
C VAL A 627 -25.64 -5.92 -6.94
N GLY A 628 -24.63 -5.09 -7.18
CA GLY A 628 -23.27 -5.54 -7.46
C GLY A 628 -22.80 -5.26 -8.89
N GLN A 629 -23.73 -5.07 -9.82
CA GLN A 629 -23.42 -4.99 -11.26
C GLN A 629 -23.52 -3.57 -11.84
N GLY A 630 -24.02 -2.61 -11.06
CA GLY A 630 -24.09 -1.20 -11.43
C GLY A 630 -22.72 -0.52 -11.39
N VAL A 631 -22.58 0.55 -12.16
CA VAL A 631 -21.39 1.42 -12.13
C VAL A 631 -21.65 2.71 -11.35
N PRO A 632 -20.62 3.37 -10.81
CA PRO A 632 -20.77 4.66 -10.15
C PRO A 632 -21.49 5.69 -11.05
N GLN A 633 -22.53 6.31 -10.48
CA GLN A 633 -23.30 7.38 -11.11
C GLN A 633 -23.36 8.60 -10.20
N TRP A 634 -23.23 9.78 -10.79
CA TRP A 634 -23.37 11.05 -10.09
C TRP A 634 -24.45 11.89 -10.77
N ASN A 635 -25.22 12.64 -9.99
CA ASN A 635 -26.31 13.45 -10.50
C ASN A 635 -25.91 14.92 -10.54
N LEU A 636 -25.92 15.50 -11.73
CA LEU A 636 -25.75 16.94 -11.93
C LEU A 636 -27.06 17.67 -11.65
N SER A 637 -27.10 18.53 -10.63
CA SER A 637 -28.28 19.36 -10.32
C SER A 637 -28.47 20.50 -11.32
N GLU A 638 -27.40 20.93 -11.97
CA GLU A 638 -27.42 21.98 -12.99
C GLU A 638 -27.18 21.39 -14.39
N ARG A 639 -27.66 22.11 -15.41
CA ARG A 639 -27.36 21.76 -16.80
C ARG A 639 -26.04 22.39 -17.19
N ILE A 640 -25.10 21.58 -17.67
CA ILE A 640 -23.79 22.04 -18.12
C ILE A 640 -23.61 21.77 -19.62
N PRO A 641 -22.80 22.55 -20.34
CA PRO A 641 -22.50 22.32 -21.75
C PRO A 641 -21.92 20.92 -22.00
N VAL A 642 -22.23 20.36 -23.17
CA VAL A 642 -21.66 19.09 -23.63
C VAL A 642 -21.01 19.24 -25.00
N GLU A 643 -19.99 18.44 -25.26
CA GLU A 643 -19.43 18.28 -26.61
C GLU A 643 -20.43 17.58 -27.56
N SER A 644 -20.12 17.55 -28.86
CA SER A 644 -20.91 16.76 -29.81
C SER A 644 -20.94 15.30 -29.40
N GLY A 645 -22.13 14.73 -29.23
CA GLY A 645 -22.29 13.34 -28.82
C GLY A 645 -21.87 12.34 -29.92
N VAL A 646 -21.35 11.19 -29.49
CA VAL A 646 -21.05 10.04 -30.35
C VAL A 646 -22.22 9.07 -30.31
N ASP A 647 -22.76 8.75 -31.49
CA ASP A 647 -23.85 7.79 -31.64
C ASP A 647 -23.29 6.36 -31.71
N VAL A 648 -23.81 5.49 -30.85
CA VAL A 648 -23.44 4.07 -30.76
C VAL A 648 -24.68 3.23 -31.07
N PRO A 649 -24.75 2.61 -32.26
CA PRO A 649 -25.85 1.73 -32.63
C PRO A 649 -25.93 0.47 -31.75
N PRO A 650 -27.11 -0.18 -31.66
CA PRO A 650 -27.25 -1.49 -31.00
C PRO A 650 -26.18 -2.50 -31.41
N GLY A 651 -25.69 -3.30 -30.46
CA GLY A 651 -24.67 -4.32 -30.68
C GLY A 651 -23.27 -3.80 -31.06
N THR A 652 -23.05 -2.49 -31.14
CA THR A 652 -21.74 -1.90 -31.45
C THR A 652 -21.06 -1.46 -30.16
N PRO A 653 -19.83 -1.91 -29.86
CA PRO A 653 -19.09 -1.41 -28.71
C PRO A 653 -18.83 0.09 -28.81
N ALA A 654 -19.08 0.82 -27.72
CA ALA A 654 -18.81 2.24 -27.62
C ALA A 654 -17.32 2.54 -27.82
N ARG A 655 -17.02 3.56 -28.63
CA ARG A 655 -15.68 4.08 -28.92
C ARG A 655 -15.71 5.61 -28.88
N PHE A 656 -14.57 6.21 -28.56
CA PHE A 656 -14.39 7.65 -28.42
C PHE A 656 -13.62 8.28 -29.56
#